data_AF-A0A952IDA8-F1
#
_entry.id   AF-A0A952IDA8-F1
#
_cell.length_a   1.000
_cell.length_b   1.000
_cell.length_c   1.000
_cell.angle_alpha   90.00
_cell.angle_beta   90.00
_cell.angle_gamma   90.00
#
_symmetry.space_group_name_H-M   'P 1'
#
loop_
_entity.id
_entity.type
_entity.pdbx_description
1 polymer ?
#
loop_
_entity_poly.entity_id
_entity_poly.type
_entity_poly.pdbx_seq_one_letter_code
_entity_poly.pdbx_strand_id
1 'polypeptide(L)'
;MFTLLKPSAFLLCALSLLLITACSGGSGQQNVQNDDFSSGDVEDGIVYQGVAAATDDVTNFKVNLWDNLAGGNRCGACHNQEEGQQPLFLRTDDINLAYAAANNLVDLAVPSQSRLVAKTADGHNCWSSEASVCADIITNYIEGWASAAGASSNVIVLTAPEVSQVGASRSFPLTGSAEVSNGQSFASTVYPLLREHCASCHAEDAATQQQPYFGSSDMDIAYDASRSRIKLDDPANSRFVLRLGEEFHNCWSACSADASAMSSAIASFASGIEPTEIDPALQVSAAMSLADGIVVSSGGRIENNVIALYEFKSDSTDTAFDTSGVEPALDLNLSGDIERVGGWGIRINSGKAQAATSSSRKLYELIRSTGEYAVEAWVVPANVTQEGPARIVTYSGGSNLRNFTLGQTLYNYDFMNRSSNSDANAMPFFSTADDEEVLQATLQHVVANFDPINGSSIYVNGELVASDPDSVGANLNDWDDTFAFILGNEADDEYLWQGTIRFLAIHNRVLTAEHIVTNFDVGVGQKFYLLFSVSHHVNLPESYVAFQVEQFDSYSYLFNNPFFISLSDQTPSQDIVIRGIRLGVNGKELPTGQAFGNVDTVVNAGNYNRETGVPLSELGAVISLERGPDTDEFFLSFDQIGVSQYARVEPDPPAASAPADSPASAKIALRNFEEIGASIARVTTVPLSGANRELFESVYQQLPADENAEGFLAAHQSGVMQLAIGFCNILVSDTGLRAAYFPDFSFSGAVDSDNLDSLILPLLTSLAANEVTQNGSSVPLSTQPEVSDVRQQINTLINTSEMAAAPTEAKVTAVCASIVGSAVMLIQ
;
A
#
# COMPACT_ATOMS: atom_id res chain seq x y z
N MET A 1 -78.95 43.12 -8.30
CA MET A 1 -79.54 41.79 -8.05
C MET A 1 -78.38 40.81 -7.92
N PHE A 2 -78.25 40.21 -6.74
CA PHE A 2 -77.22 39.25 -6.37
C PHE A 2 -77.16 38.05 -7.33
N THR A 3 -75.95 37.52 -7.58
CA THR A 3 -75.59 36.09 -7.53
C THR A 3 -74.08 35.96 -7.82
N LEU A 4 -73.23 35.79 -6.81
CA LEU A 4 -72.79 34.50 -6.23
C LEU A 4 -72.02 33.61 -7.23
N LEU A 5 -70.70 33.76 -7.27
CA LEU A 5 -69.76 32.74 -7.79
C LEU A 5 -68.67 32.48 -6.75
N LYS A 6 -68.96 31.44 -5.96
CA LYS A 6 -68.15 30.44 -5.22
C LYS A 6 -66.71 30.77 -4.76
N PRO A 7 -66.37 30.56 -3.47
CA PRO A 7 -65.02 30.71 -2.91
C PRO A 7 -64.08 29.53 -3.20
N SER A 8 -64.44 28.61 -4.11
CA SER A 8 -63.70 27.36 -4.35
C SER A 8 -62.48 27.53 -5.27
N ALA A 9 -62.36 28.64 -5.99
CA ALA A 9 -61.23 28.88 -6.91
C ALA A 9 -60.02 29.52 -6.20
N PHE A 10 -60.24 30.29 -5.14
CA PHE A 10 -59.15 30.93 -4.38
C PHE A 10 -58.46 29.94 -3.42
N LEU A 11 -59.20 28.94 -2.92
CA LEU A 11 -58.62 27.90 -2.08
C LEU A 11 -57.77 26.91 -2.90
N LEU A 12 -58.11 26.65 -4.17
CA LEU A 12 -57.30 25.79 -5.03
C LEU A 12 -56.00 26.48 -5.48
N CYS A 13 -56.01 27.77 -5.83
CA CYS A 13 -54.79 28.50 -6.18
C CYS A 13 -53.83 28.70 -4.99
N ALA A 14 -54.36 28.91 -3.78
CA ALA A 14 -53.54 29.02 -2.57
C ALA A 14 -52.94 27.66 -2.15
N LEU A 15 -53.66 26.54 -2.39
CA LEU A 15 -53.16 25.20 -2.09
C LEU A 15 -52.15 24.70 -3.14
N SER A 16 -52.26 25.13 -4.41
CA SER A 16 -51.26 24.83 -5.45
C SER A 16 -49.99 25.68 -5.37
N LEU A 17 -50.02 26.86 -4.74
CA LEU A 17 -48.78 27.61 -4.43
C LEU A 17 -48.07 27.07 -3.17
N LEU A 18 -48.78 26.46 -2.23
CA LEU A 18 -48.18 25.80 -1.05
C LEU A 18 -47.64 24.39 -1.33
N LEU A 19 -48.04 23.75 -2.44
CA LEU A 19 -47.54 22.44 -2.87
C LEU A 19 -46.31 22.52 -3.80
N ILE A 20 -45.95 23.70 -4.33
CA ILE A 20 -44.73 23.89 -5.15
C ILE A 20 -43.53 24.33 -4.29
N THR A 21 -43.75 24.82 -3.08
CA THR A 21 -42.68 25.09 -2.09
C THR A 21 -42.31 23.87 -1.24
N ALA A 22 -42.81 22.67 -1.58
CA ALA A 22 -42.57 21.43 -0.83
C ALA A 22 -41.82 20.35 -1.64
N CYS A 23 -41.26 20.69 -2.81
CA CYS A 23 -40.40 19.80 -3.59
C CYS A 23 -39.01 20.39 -3.92
N SER A 24 -38.65 21.53 -3.33
CA SER A 24 -37.24 21.94 -3.16
C SER A 24 -36.91 21.83 -1.67
N GLY A 25 -36.88 20.59 -1.17
CA GLY A 25 -36.41 20.31 0.17
C GLY A 25 -34.91 20.55 0.23
N GLY A 26 -34.50 21.81 0.42
CA GLY A 26 -33.20 22.09 1.02
C GLY A 26 -33.19 21.37 2.37
N SER A 27 -32.32 20.37 2.50
CA SER A 27 -32.10 19.70 3.76
C SER A 27 -31.73 20.77 4.78
N GLY A 28 -32.56 20.94 5.82
CA GLY A 28 -32.26 21.80 6.96
C GLY A 28 -31.09 21.30 7.82
N GLN A 29 -30.15 20.56 7.22
CA GLN A 29 -28.90 20.16 7.81
C GLN A 29 -27.98 21.38 7.69
N GLN A 30 -27.77 22.08 8.80
CA GLN A 30 -26.81 23.17 8.85
C GLN A 30 -25.42 22.55 8.68
N ASN A 31 -24.72 22.91 7.60
CA ASN A 31 -23.27 22.68 7.52
C ASN A 31 -22.63 23.33 8.76
N VAL A 32 -21.83 22.57 9.49
CA VAL A 32 -21.06 23.12 10.60
C VAL A 32 -20.03 24.06 9.99
N GLN A 33 -20.17 25.35 10.26
CA GLN A 33 -19.21 26.36 9.84
C GLN A 33 -17.93 26.15 10.65
N ASN A 34 -16.84 25.76 9.98
CA ASN A 34 -15.52 25.76 10.58
C ASN A 34 -14.96 27.19 10.63
N ASP A 35 -14.07 27.43 11.59
CA ASP A 35 -13.30 28.67 11.65
C ASP A 35 -12.45 28.80 10.37
N ASP A 36 -12.49 30.00 9.79
CA ASP A 36 -11.74 30.36 8.59
C ASP A 36 -10.38 30.91 9.03
N PHE A 37 -9.32 30.14 8.81
CA PHE A 37 -7.94 30.54 9.11
C PHE A 37 -7.25 31.23 7.93
N SER A 38 -7.94 31.36 6.78
CA SER A 38 -7.43 32.16 5.67
C SER A 38 -7.38 33.63 6.07
N SER A 39 -6.31 34.33 5.69
CA SER A 39 -6.23 35.78 5.89
C SER A 39 -7.34 36.45 5.07
N GLY A 40 -8.35 37.02 5.72
CA GLY A 40 -9.56 37.59 5.09
C GLY A 40 -9.38 38.80 4.16
N ASP A 41 -8.16 39.06 3.68
CA ASP A 41 -7.86 40.14 2.74
C ASP A 41 -7.96 39.62 1.29
N VAL A 42 -9.20 39.45 0.82
CA VAL A 42 -9.48 39.33 -0.62
C VAL A 42 -9.26 40.71 -1.24
N GLU A 43 -8.12 40.92 -1.91
CA GLU A 43 -7.89 42.15 -2.69
C GLU A 43 -8.46 41.96 -4.10
N ASP A 44 -9.25 42.92 -4.58
CA ASP A 44 -9.54 43.10 -6.00
C ASP A 44 -8.19 43.23 -6.72
N GLY A 45 -7.85 42.24 -7.56
CA GLY A 45 -6.52 42.14 -8.18
C GLY A 45 -6.02 43.46 -8.77
N ILE A 46 -4.73 43.75 -8.57
CA ILE A 46 -4.12 44.97 -9.10
C ILE A 46 -4.24 44.98 -10.62
N VAL A 47 -5.00 45.94 -11.15
CA VAL A 47 -5.04 46.18 -12.59
C VAL A 47 -3.78 46.91 -13.00
N TYR A 48 -2.85 46.20 -13.62
CA TYR A 48 -1.63 46.78 -14.19
C TYR A 48 -1.95 47.78 -15.31
N GLN A 49 -1.56 49.04 -15.15
CA GLN A 49 -1.79 50.13 -16.11
C GLN A 49 -0.49 50.69 -16.73
N GLY A 50 0.64 50.05 -16.46
CA GLY A 50 1.95 50.49 -16.91
C GLY A 50 2.30 50.07 -18.34
N VAL A 51 3.60 50.19 -18.69
CA VAL A 51 4.11 49.80 -20.01
C VAL A 51 3.91 48.30 -20.26
N ALA A 52 3.45 47.94 -21.46
CA ALA A 52 3.27 46.55 -21.84
C ALA A 52 4.57 45.73 -21.77
N ALA A 53 4.43 44.42 -21.54
CA ALA A 53 5.54 43.47 -21.56
C ALA A 53 6.23 43.47 -22.93
N ALA A 54 7.57 43.52 -22.93
CA ALA A 54 8.37 43.56 -24.15
C ALA A 54 8.66 42.19 -24.76
N THR A 55 8.54 41.11 -23.97
CA THR A 55 8.78 39.72 -24.39
C THR A 55 7.75 38.77 -23.78
N ASP A 56 7.65 37.56 -24.33
CA ASP A 56 6.81 36.50 -23.78
C ASP A 56 7.25 36.13 -22.36
N ASP A 57 8.56 36.12 -22.09
CA ASP A 57 9.10 35.83 -20.76
C ASP A 57 8.72 36.91 -19.72
N VAL A 58 8.72 38.19 -20.10
CA VAL A 58 8.20 39.27 -19.23
C VAL A 58 6.70 39.08 -18.96
N THR A 59 5.95 38.55 -19.93
CA THR A 59 4.53 38.20 -19.74
C THR A 59 4.39 37.03 -18.76
N ASN A 60 5.23 36.00 -18.88
CA ASN A 60 5.24 34.85 -17.97
C ASN A 60 5.61 35.26 -16.54
N PHE A 61 6.64 36.10 -16.36
CA PHE A 61 6.97 36.72 -15.08
C PHE A 61 5.78 37.46 -14.49
N LYS A 62 5.09 38.25 -15.32
CA LYS A 62 3.93 39.02 -14.87
C LYS A 62 2.84 38.10 -14.33
N VAL A 63 2.44 37.11 -15.12
CA VAL A 63 1.32 36.21 -14.81
C VAL A 63 1.62 35.30 -13.62
N ASN A 64 2.85 34.77 -13.52
CA ASN A 64 3.17 33.75 -12.53
C ASN A 64 3.69 34.33 -11.21
N LEU A 65 4.40 35.47 -11.23
CA LEU A 65 5.02 36.04 -10.03
C LEU A 65 4.47 37.42 -9.67
N TRP A 66 4.45 38.37 -10.62
CA TRP A 66 4.09 39.76 -10.32
C TRP A 66 2.62 39.89 -9.91
N ASP A 67 1.69 39.30 -10.66
CA ASP A 67 0.24 39.40 -10.41
C ASP A 67 -0.13 38.86 -9.02
N ASN A 68 0.64 37.91 -8.51
CA ASN A 68 0.41 37.27 -7.21
C ASN A 68 1.07 38.00 -6.03
N LEU A 69 2.14 38.77 -6.27
CA LEU A 69 2.91 39.43 -5.21
C LEU A 69 2.77 40.94 -5.15
N ALA A 70 2.26 41.57 -6.21
CA ALA A 70 2.16 43.03 -6.31
C ALA A 70 1.12 43.64 -5.35
N GLY A 71 0.22 42.83 -4.79
CA GLY A 71 -0.81 43.22 -3.82
C GLY A 71 -0.31 44.08 -2.66
N GLY A 72 -1.18 44.95 -2.13
CA GLY A 72 -0.86 45.83 -1.00
C GLY A 72 -0.74 45.09 0.34
N ASN A 73 -1.22 43.86 0.40
CA ASN A 73 -1.10 42.92 1.53
C ASN A 73 0.08 41.93 1.36
N ARG A 74 0.94 42.15 0.35
CA ARG A 74 2.06 41.29 -0.03
C ARG A 74 3.35 42.10 -0.17
N CYS A 75 4.32 41.56 -0.90
CA CYS A 75 5.60 42.21 -1.20
C CYS A 75 5.43 43.56 -1.93
N GLY A 76 4.33 43.74 -2.66
CA GLY A 76 3.99 44.97 -3.36
C GLY A 76 3.77 46.16 -2.44
N ALA A 77 3.49 45.94 -1.15
CA ALA A 77 3.40 46.99 -0.14
C ALA A 77 4.68 47.81 0.06
N CYS A 78 5.85 47.31 -0.39
CA CYS A 78 7.14 47.99 -0.21
C CYS A 78 7.97 48.03 -1.50
N HIS A 79 7.94 46.97 -2.30
CA HIS A 79 8.85 46.77 -3.44
C HIS A 79 8.36 47.37 -4.77
N ASN A 80 7.55 48.43 -4.68
CA ASN A 80 7.00 49.20 -5.80
C ASN A 80 7.67 50.59 -5.93
N GLN A 81 7.47 51.27 -7.05
CA GLN A 81 8.08 52.57 -7.35
C GLN A 81 7.56 53.75 -6.49
N GLU A 82 6.36 53.62 -5.91
CA GLU A 82 5.74 54.66 -5.08
C GLU A 82 6.35 54.66 -3.68
N GLU A 83 6.52 53.49 -3.07
CA GLU A 83 7.13 53.30 -1.74
C GLU A 83 8.67 53.31 -1.80
N GLY A 84 9.26 52.77 -2.87
CA GLY A 84 10.67 52.95 -3.19
C GLY A 84 11.65 52.04 -2.45
N GLN A 85 11.19 50.99 -1.75
CA GLN A 85 12.09 50.05 -1.06
C GLN A 85 12.78 49.10 -2.05
N GLN A 86 14.10 49.26 -2.21
CA GLN A 86 14.90 48.41 -3.09
C GLN A 86 14.99 46.96 -2.57
N PRO A 87 15.04 45.96 -3.46
CA PRO A 87 14.92 46.04 -4.92
C PRO A 87 13.48 46.27 -5.39
N LEU A 88 13.29 47.02 -6.48
CA LEU A 88 11.96 47.34 -7.04
C LEU A 88 11.48 46.29 -8.05
N PHE A 89 11.16 45.09 -7.57
CA PHE A 89 10.72 43.98 -8.43
C PHE A 89 9.20 43.86 -8.58
N LEU A 90 8.41 44.70 -7.90
CA LEU A 90 6.93 44.72 -7.95
C LEU A 90 6.40 46.10 -8.32
N ARG A 91 7.08 46.74 -9.26
CA ARG A 91 6.69 48.05 -9.77
C ARG A 91 5.39 47.94 -10.58
N THR A 92 4.52 48.92 -10.45
CA THR A 92 3.25 48.99 -11.18
C THR A 92 3.30 49.91 -12.41
N ASP A 93 4.40 50.65 -12.62
CA ASP A 93 4.56 51.58 -13.74
C ASP A 93 5.23 50.98 -14.99
N ASP A 94 6.18 50.06 -14.84
CA ASP A 94 6.88 49.39 -15.94
C ASP A 94 7.29 47.96 -15.56
N ILE A 95 6.63 46.97 -16.18
CA ILE A 95 6.80 45.55 -15.91
C ILE A 95 8.16 45.06 -16.38
N ASN A 96 8.76 45.70 -17.38
CA ASN A 96 10.07 45.33 -17.91
C ASN A 96 11.18 45.69 -16.92
N LEU A 97 11.02 46.81 -16.20
CA LEU A 97 11.93 47.20 -15.13
C LEU A 97 11.75 46.33 -13.87
N ALA A 98 10.51 45.95 -13.56
CA ALA A 98 10.21 45.00 -12.49
C ALA A 98 10.87 43.62 -12.76
N TYR A 99 10.68 43.10 -13.98
CA TYR A 99 11.32 41.88 -14.47
C TYR A 99 12.85 41.92 -14.35
N ALA A 100 13.48 43.00 -14.82
CA ALA A 100 14.94 43.15 -14.75
C ALA A 100 15.47 43.16 -13.30
N ALA A 101 14.70 43.70 -12.34
CA ALA A 101 15.04 43.64 -10.93
C ALA A 101 14.84 42.23 -10.35
N ALA A 102 13.75 41.54 -10.72
CA ALA A 102 13.41 40.20 -10.23
C ALA A 102 14.42 39.12 -10.67
N ASN A 103 14.98 39.22 -11.89
CA ASN A 103 15.99 38.28 -12.41
C ASN A 103 17.28 38.19 -11.57
N ASN A 104 17.55 39.14 -10.68
CA ASN A 104 18.69 39.08 -9.75
C ASN A 104 18.32 38.44 -8.40
N LEU A 105 17.06 38.07 -8.22
CA LEU A 105 16.48 37.56 -6.98
C LEU A 105 15.89 36.16 -7.13
N VAL A 106 15.66 35.73 -8.37
CA VAL A 106 15.01 34.48 -8.74
C VAL A 106 15.97 33.60 -9.50
N ASP A 107 15.99 32.31 -9.13
CA ASP A 107 16.65 31.24 -9.86
C ASP A 107 15.57 30.36 -10.50
N LEU A 108 15.43 30.43 -11.83
CA LEU A 108 14.43 29.63 -12.56
C LEU A 108 14.85 28.16 -12.73
N ALA A 109 16.12 27.83 -12.50
CA ALA A 109 16.60 26.45 -12.56
C ALA A 109 16.39 25.74 -11.21
N VAL A 110 16.55 26.47 -10.10
CA VAL A 110 16.29 25.97 -8.75
C VAL A 110 15.41 26.95 -7.97
N PRO A 111 14.09 26.98 -8.25
CA PRO A 111 13.14 27.94 -7.67
C PRO A 111 13.20 28.08 -6.16
N SER A 112 13.33 26.96 -5.43
CA SER A 112 13.43 26.93 -3.96
C SER A 112 14.67 27.63 -3.40
N GLN A 113 15.75 27.77 -4.18
CA GLN A 113 16.96 28.50 -3.79
C GLN A 113 16.92 29.99 -4.15
N SER A 114 15.82 30.46 -4.75
CA SER A 114 15.64 31.87 -5.06
C SER A 114 15.77 32.73 -3.80
N ARG A 115 16.43 33.88 -3.93
CA ARG A 115 16.62 34.83 -2.81
C ARG A 115 15.28 35.33 -2.25
N LEU A 116 14.24 35.45 -3.09
CA LEU A 116 12.89 35.78 -2.65
C LEU A 116 12.35 34.72 -1.67
N VAL A 117 12.45 33.45 -2.04
CA VAL A 117 12.04 32.30 -1.21
C VAL A 117 12.80 32.30 0.10
N ALA A 118 14.14 32.35 0.05
CA ALA A 118 14.97 32.34 1.25
C ALA A 118 14.65 33.50 2.21
N LYS A 119 14.33 34.70 1.69
CA LYS A 119 13.95 35.82 2.57
C LYS A 119 12.56 35.71 3.16
N THR A 120 11.61 35.17 2.44
CA THR A 120 10.28 34.95 2.99
C THR A 120 10.29 33.81 4.01
N ALA A 121 11.10 32.77 3.79
CA ALA A 121 11.32 31.68 4.75
C ALA A 121 11.93 32.18 6.08
N ASP A 122 12.77 33.21 6.04
CA ASP A 122 13.28 33.92 7.24
C ASP A 122 12.19 34.74 7.97
N GLY A 123 10.93 34.73 7.51
CA GLY A 123 9.79 35.42 8.10
C GLY A 123 9.51 36.84 7.56
N HIS A 124 10.20 37.27 6.50
CA HIS A 124 10.01 38.62 5.96
C HIS A 124 8.67 38.77 5.23
N ASN A 125 7.72 39.52 5.81
CA ASN A 125 6.42 39.86 5.22
C ASN A 125 5.63 38.63 4.71
N CYS A 126 5.72 37.51 5.43
CA CYS A 126 4.81 36.40 5.21
C CYS A 126 3.39 36.79 5.68
N TRP A 127 2.41 36.45 4.85
CA TRP A 127 0.98 36.71 5.05
C TRP A 127 0.21 35.50 5.57
N SER A 128 0.85 34.33 5.59
CA SER A 128 0.36 33.14 6.29
C SER A 128 0.83 33.16 7.75
N SER A 129 0.27 32.29 8.59
CA SER A 129 0.72 32.07 9.96
C SER A 129 2.13 31.45 10.04
N GLU A 130 2.60 30.80 8.98
CA GLU A 130 3.90 30.14 8.91
C GLU A 130 4.76 30.65 7.74
N ALA A 131 5.99 31.07 8.04
CA ALA A 131 6.93 31.61 7.06
C ALA A 131 7.29 30.62 5.93
N SER A 132 7.40 29.33 6.27
CA SER A 132 7.61 28.22 5.33
C SER A 132 6.51 28.15 4.28
N VAL A 133 5.25 28.35 4.66
CA VAL A 133 4.10 28.31 3.74
C VAL A 133 4.20 29.41 2.69
N CYS A 134 4.52 30.64 3.10
CA CYS A 134 4.74 31.73 2.13
C CYS A 134 5.94 31.46 1.22
N ALA A 135 7.00 30.83 1.74
CA ALA A 135 8.16 30.44 0.95
C ALA A 135 7.82 29.37 -0.09
N ASP A 136 7.01 28.38 0.28
CA ASP A 136 6.48 27.35 -0.63
C ASP A 136 5.60 27.97 -1.72
N ILE A 137 4.67 28.87 -1.35
CA ILE A 137 3.81 29.57 -2.33
C ILE A 137 4.66 30.37 -3.34
N ILE A 138 5.68 31.11 -2.86
CA ILE A 138 6.59 31.85 -3.76
C ILE A 138 7.41 30.90 -4.63
N THR A 139 7.83 29.75 -4.10
CA THR A 139 8.51 28.72 -4.88
C THR A 139 7.63 28.24 -6.03
N ASN A 140 6.35 27.96 -5.76
CA ASN A 140 5.38 27.51 -6.76
C ASN A 140 5.12 28.58 -7.84
N TYR A 141 5.07 29.86 -7.47
CA TYR A 141 5.01 30.97 -8.44
C TYR A 141 6.23 31.02 -9.38
N ILE A 142 7.43 30.77 -8.83
CA ILE A 142 8.67 30.76 -9.60
C ILE A 142 8.74 29.51 -10.50
N GLU A 143 8.27 28.35 -10.02
CA GLU A 143 8.15 27.11 -10.81
C GLU A 143 7.18 27.27 -11.98
N GLY A 144 6.04 27.94 -11.76
CA GLY A 144 5.10 28.30 -12.82
C GLY A 144 5.73 29.22 -13.87
N TRP A 145 6.50 30.22 -13.44
CA TRP A 145 7.26 31.08 -14.36
C TRP A 145 8.31 30.29 -15.14
N ALA A 146 9.13 29.48 -14.47
CA ALA A 146 10.18 28.67 -15.10
C ALA A 146 9.59 27.74 -16.17
N SER A 147 8.51 27.04 -15.83
CA SER A 147 7.79 26.13 -16.74
C SER A 147 7.24 26.87 -17.95
N ALA A 148 6.58 28.01 -17.76
CA ALA A 148 6.04 28.82 -18.84
C ALA A 148 7.12 29.45 -19.75
N ALA A 149 8.29 29.77 -19.19
CA ALA A 149 9.44 30.29 -19.93
C ALA A 149 10.18 29.21 -20.73
N GLY A 150 9.83 27.92 -20.55
CA GLY A 150 10.57 26.80 -21.12
C GLY A 150 11.98 26.67 -20.54
N ALA A 151 12.21 27.21 -19.33
CA ALA A 151 13.43 26.96 -18.59
C ALA A 151 13.46 25.47 -18.24
N SER A 152 14.63 24.84 -18.36
CA SER A 152 14.83 23.48 -17.87
C SER A 152 14.78 23.50 -16.34
N SER A 153 13.59 23.39 -15.76
CA SER A 153 13.34 23.40 -14.30
C SER A 153 13.88 22.17 -13.56
N ASN A 154 14.74 21.38 -14.22
CA ASN A 154 15.19 20.06 -13.75
C ASN A 154 16.72 19.89 -13.72
N VAL A 155 17.51 20.98 -13.85
CA VAL A 155 18.96 20.85 -13.66
C VAL A 155 19.26 20.87 -12.18
N ILE A 156 19.25 19.69 -11.57
CA ILE A 156 19.65 19.51 -10.19
C ILE A 156 21.13 19.83 -10.11
N VAL A 157 21.45 21.00 -9.55
CA VAL A 157 22.84 21.43 -9.34
C VAL A 157 23.38 20.65 -8.16
N LEU A 158 24.17 19.62 -8.46
CA LEU A 158 24.88 18.88 -7.43
C LEU A 158 25.99 19.73 -6.83
N THR A 159 25.97 19.89 -5.51
CA THR A 159 27.01 20.56 -4.73
C THR A 159 27.78 19.55 -3.90
N ALA A 160 29.08 19.80 -3.71
CA ALA A 160 29.92 18.93 -2.91
C ALA A 160 29.47 18.99 -1.42
N PRO A 161 29.12 17.86 -0.78
CA PRO A 161 28.82 17.84 0.65
C PRO A 161 30.10 17.98 1.48
N GLU A 162 29.94 18.33 2.75
CA GLU A 162 31.02 18.23 3.73
C GLU A 162 31.41 16.75 3.92
N VAL A 163 32.71 16.46 3.96
CA VAL A 163 33.19 15.07 4.03
C VAL A 163 33.31 14.63 5.48
N SER A 164 32.38 13.77 5.90
CA SER A 164 32.36 13.15 7.24
C SER A 164 32.87 11.71 7.23
N GLN A 165 33.51 11.28 8.31
CA GLN A 165 33.90 9.88 8.51
C GLN A 165 32.74 9.10 9.15
N VAL A 166 32.61 7.82 8.83
CA VAL A 166 31.61 6.93 9.45
C VAL A 166 31.84 6.88 10.97
N GLY A 167 30.82 7.26 11.73
CA GLY A 167 30.86 7.30 13.18
C GLY A 167 30.62 5.94 13.83
N ALA A 168 31.12 5.77 15.05
CA ALA A 168 30.71 4.67 15.92
C ALA A 168 29.35 5.02 16.56
N SER A 169 28.46 4.05 16.66
CA SER A 169 27.05 4.33 16.91
C SER A 169 26.40 3.29 17.83
N ARG A 170 25.58 3.73 18.78
CA ARG A 170 24.72 2.84 19.58
C ARG A 170 23.40 2.52 18.89
N SER A 171 23.05 1.25 18.72
CA SER A 171 21.70 0.85 18.29
C SER A 171 20.83 0.50 19.49
N PHE A 172 19.54 0.80 19.42
CA PHE A 172 18.58 0.35 20.43
C PHE A 172 18.56 -1.18 20.53
N PRO A 173 18.52 -1.75 21.74
CA PRO A 173 18.23 -3.16 21.95
C PRO A 173 16.88 -3.57 21.33
N LEU A 174 16.72 -4.86 21.01
CA LEU A 174 15.49 -5.37 20.39
C LEU A 174 14.25 -5.23 21.28
N THR A 175 14.41 -5.25 22.60
CA THR A 175 13.31 -5.09 23.57
C THR A 175 13.73 -4.14 24.68
N GLY A 176 12.75 -3.49 25.33
CA GLY A 176 13.02 -2.57 26.44
C GLY A 176 13.56 -3.25 27.71
N SER A 177 13.39 -4.58 27.80
CA SER A 177 13.87 -5.45 28.87
C SER A 177 15.26 -6.04 28.64
N ALA A 178 15.80 -5.93 27.42
CA ALA A 178 17.12 -6.46 27.12
C ALA A 178 18.17 -5.75 28.00
N GLU A 179 18.82 -6.51 28.88
CA GLU A 179 19.95 -6.01 29.66
C GLU A 179 21.10 -5.70 28.70
N VAL A 180 21.61 -4.48 28.81
CA VAL A 180 22.83 -4.04 28.12
C VAL A 180 24.02 -4.12 29.09
N SER A 181 25.23 -3.81 28.64
CA SER A 181 26.42 -3.83 29.49
C SER A 181 26.18 -3.03 30.79
N ASN A 182 26.71 -3.52 31.91
CA ASN A 182 26.52 -2.95 33.25
C ASN A 182 25.10 -3.04 33.85
N GLY A 183 24.25 -3.94 33.33
CA GLY A 183 22.94 -4.27 33.93
C GLY A 183 21.90 -3.14 33.81
N GLN A 184 22.10 -2.22 32.88
CA GLN A 184 21.13 -1.17 32.56
C GLN A 184 20.14 -1.68 31.50
N SER A 185 18.94 -1.12 31.50
CA SER A 185 17.91 -1.36 30.48
C SER A 185 17.01 -0.14 30.39
N PHE A 186 16.19 -0.03 29.33
CA PHE A 186 15.15 1.00 29.27
C PHE A 186 14.21 0.90 30.48
N ALA A 187 13.87 -0.33 30.88
CA ALA A 187 13.02 -0.64 32.03
C ALA A 187 13.55 -0.07 33.36
N SER A 188 14.87 -0.06 33.57
CA SER A 188 15.49 0.39 34.81
C SER A 188 15.91 1.86 34.82
N THR A 189 15.81 2.56 33.68
CA THR A 189 16.37 3.91 33.49
C THR A 189 15.31 4.93 33.10
N VAL A 190 14.83 4.87 31.85
CA VAL A 190 13.93 5.88 31.27
C VAL A 190 12.46 5.56 31.56
N TYR A 191 12.07 4.29 31.48
CA TYR A 191 10.68 3.85 31.69
C TYR A 191 10.06 4.31 33.03
N PRO A 192 10.78 4.28 34.17
CA PRO A 192 10.22 4.76 35.44
C PRO A 192 9.79 6.23 35.40
N LEU A 193 10.56 7.11 34.74
CA LEU A 193 10.23 8.53 34.62
C LEU A 193 9.00 8.75 33.73
N LEU A 194 8.90 8.02 32.61
CA LEU A 194 7.75 8.10 31.71
C LEU A 194 6.46 7.61 32.39
N ARG A 195 6.55 6.54 33.16
CA ARG A 195 5.43 6.02 33.96
C ARG A 195 5.00 6.96 35.06
N GLU A 196 5.94 7.59 35.75
CA GLU A 196 5.63 8.46 36.88
C GLU A 196 5.02 9.80 36.43
N HIS A 197 5.55 10.38 35.36
CA HIS A 197 5.25 11.76 34.99
C HIS A 197 4.44 11.93 33.71
N CYS A 198 4.38 10.92 32.84
CA CYS A 198 3.74 11.04 31.53
C CYS A 198 2.53 10.13 31.33
N ALA A 199 2.37 9.06 32.13
CA ALA A 199 1.33 8.06 31.97
C ALA A 199 -0.11 8.58 32.08
N SER A 200 -0.34 9.71 32.75
CA SER A 200 -1.69 10.27 32.87
C SER A 200 -2.27 10.79 31.55
N CYS A 201 -1.42 10.98 30.53
CA CYS A 201 -1.82 11.37 29.18
C CYS A 201 -1.26 10.41 28.11
N HIS A 202 0.00 10.00 28.23
CA HIS A 202 0.70 9.18 27.23
C HIS A 202 0.61 7.67 27.48
N ALA A 203 -0.55 7.19 27.91
CA ALA A 203 -0.83 5.76 28.06
C ALA A 203 -2.19 5.42 27.44
N GLU A 204 -2.32 4.21 26.92
CA GLU A 204 -3.57 3.68 26.37
C GLU A 204 -4.69 3.59 27.42
N ASP A 205 -4.37 3.59 28.71
CA ASP A 205 -5.33 3.58 29.83
C ASP A 205 -5.54 4.96 30.48
N ALA A 206 -4.93 6.01 29.93
CA ALA A 206 -5.06 7.38 30.42
C ALA A 206 -6.49 7.92 30.26
N ALA A 207 -6.92 8.80 31.18
CA ALA A 207 -8.20 9.48 31.04
C ALA A 207 -8.21 10.49 29.88
N THR A 208 -7.04 11.07 29.56
CA THR A 208 -6.81 11.95 28.42
C THR A 208 -5.77 11.31 27.51
N GLN A 209 -6.17 10.30 26.74
CA GLN A 209 -5.25 9.55 25.87
C GLN A 209 -4.60 10.47 24.83
N GLN A 210 -3.27 10.55 24.86
CA GLN A 210 -2.45 11.30 23.91
C GLN A 210 -1.37 10.38 23.37
N GLN A 211 -1.46 10.04 22.09
CA GLN A 211 -0.35 9.37 21.42
C GLN A 211 0.83 10.35 21.27
N PRO A 212 2.05 9.84 21.17
CA PRO A 212 2.50 8.44 21.31
C PRO A 212 2.39 7.87 22.75
N TYR A 213 2.16 6.56 22.91
CA TYR A 213 1.99 5.92 24.22
C TYR A 213 3.30 5.53 24.93
N PHE A 214 4.26 6.45 25.02
CA PHE A 214 5.54 6.18 25.72
C PHE A 214 5.41 6.07 27.24
N GLY A 215 4.27 6.45 27.80
CA GLY A 215 3.89 6.21 29.19
C GLY A 215 3.01 4.98 29.39
N SER A 216 2.86 4.10 28.39
CA SER A 216 2.07 2.86 28.46
C SER A 216 2.39 2.01 29.69
N SER A 217 1.39 1.27 30.18
CA SER A 217 1.60 0.28 31.24
C SER A 217 2.32 -0.98 30.73
N ASP A 218 2.25 -1.22 29.42
CA ASP A 218 3.04 -2.21 28.70
C ASP A 218 4.40 -1.61 28.33
N MET A 219 5.46 -2.22 28.84
CA MET A 219 6.82 -1.74 28.66
C MET A 219 7.29 -1.82 27.20
N ASP A 220 6.82 -2.81 26.42
CA ASP A 220 7.24 -2.93 25.03
C ASP A 220 6.57 -1.86 24.17
N ILE A 221 5.29 -1.55 24.42
CA ILE A 221 4.59 -0.40 23.79
C ILE A 221 5.29 0.91 24.17
N ALA A 222 5.62 1.10 25.46
CA ALA A 222 6.31 2.29 25.93
C ALA A 222 7.71 2.44 25.31
N TYR A 223 8.43 1.32 25.19
CA TYR A 223 9.76 1.28 24.58
C TYR A 223 9.71 1.64 23.09
N ASP A 224 8.83 0.99 22.34
CA ASP A 224 8.64 1.26 20.91
C ASP A 224 8.26 2.72 20.65
N ALA A 225 7.35 3.25 21.44
CA ALA A 225 6.97 4.66 21.39
C ALA A 225 8.10 5.62 21.83
N SER A 226 9.11 5.15 22.56
CA SER A 226 10.21 5.99 23.06
C SER A 226 11.44 6.04 22.15
N ARG A 227 11.69 5.00 21.33
CA ARG A 227 12.93 4.87 20.54
C ARG A 227 13.20 6.09 19.65
N SER A 228 12.21 6.53 18.87
CA SER A 228 12.34 7.69 17.98
C SER A 228 12.43 9.06 18.70
N ARG A 229 12.41 9.06 20.04
CA ARG A 229 12.45 10.27 20.89
C ARG A 229 13.71 10.34 21.74
N ILE A 230 14.52 9.29 21.73
CA ILE A 230 15.76 9.18 22.50
C ILE A 230 16.94 9.19 21.52
N LYS A 231 17.89 10.09 21.74
CA LYS A 231 19.17 10.13 21.03
C LYS A 231 20.22 9.45 21.91
N LEU A 232 20.59 8.20 21.58
CA LEU A 232 21.51 7.39 22.39
C LEU A 232 22.92 7.99 22.48
N ASP A 233 23.43 8.56 21.39
CA ASP A 233 24.77 9.17 21.35
C ASP A 233 24.78 10.66 21.76
N ASP A 234 23.59 11.27 21.89
CA ASP A 234 23.43 12.65 22.36
C ASP A 234 22.20 12.82 23.27
N PRO A 235 22.26 12.31 24.52
CA PRO A 235 21.13 12.30 25.44
C PRO A 235 20.48 13.67 25.67
N ALA A 236 21.29 14.74 25.69
CA ALA A 236 20.82 16.10 25.95
C ALA A 236 19.87 16.64 24.87
N ASN A 237 20.04 16.19 23.62
CA ASN A 237 19.21 16.60 22.48
C ASN A 237 18.06 15.62 22.19
N SER A 238 17.74 14.70 23.12
CA SER A 238 16.56 13.83 23.02
C SER A 238 15.25 14.64 23.12
N ARG A 239 14.19 14.23 22.40
CA ARG A 239 12.92 14.97 22.35
C ARG A 239 12.31 15.14 23.74
N PHE A 240 12.41 14.14 24.61
CA PHE A 240 11.93 14.22 26.00
C PHE A 240 12.65 15.31 26.80
N VAL A 241 13.94 15.52 26.55
CA VAL A 241 14.76 16.54 27.25
C VAL A 241 14.42 17.93 26.75
N LEU A 242 14.34 18.13 25.43
CA LEU A 242 13.99 19.41 24.83
C LEU A 242 12.56 19.85 25.19
N ARG A 243 11.59 18.92 25.16
CA ARG A 243 10.19 19.16 25.57
C ARG A 243 10.09 19.67 27.01
N LEU A 244 10.87 19.09 27.93
CA LEU A 244 10.89 19.52 29.32
C LEU A 244 11.65 20.84 29.50
N GLY A 245 12.85 20.94 28.93
CA GLY A 245 13.79 22.03 29.23
C GLY A 245 13.56 23.32 28.45
N GLU A 246 13.12 23.22 27.20
CA GLU A 246 13.03 24.32 26.25
C GLU A 246 11.58 24.65 25.88
N GLU A 247 10.70 23.66 25.85
CA GLU A 247 9.28 23.84 25.51
C GLU A 247 8.36 23.87 26.74
N PHE A 248 8.93 23.64 27.94
CA PHE A 248 8.23 23.73 29.22
C PHE A 248 6.98 22.84 29.32
N HIS A 249 6.99 21.70 28.65
CA HIS A 249 5.84 20.80 28.56
C HIS A 249 5.63 19.99 29.84
N ASN A 250 4.58 20.34 30.61
CA ASN A 250 4.10 19.60 31.80
C ASN A 250 5.21 19.16 32.78
N CYS A 251 6.17 20.05 33.03
CA CYS A 251 7.23 19.83 34.01
C CYS A 251 6.63 19.49 35.38
N TRP A 252 7.16 18.46 36.04
CA TRP A 252 6.69 18.02 37.35
C TRP A 252 7.39 18.76 38.51
N SER A 253 8.49 19.47 38.22
CA SER A 253 9.15 20.39 39.13
C SER A 253 9.71 21.62 38.40
N ALA A 254 11.01 21.90 38.50
CA ALA A 254 11.68 22.90 37.68
C ALA A 254 12.08 22.27 36.34
N CYS A 255 11.54 22.79 35.24
CA CYS A 255 11.76 22.29 33.88
C CYS A 255 13.23 21.97 33.52
N SER A 256 14.18 22.80 33.95
CA SER A 256 15.61 22.56 33.72
C SER A 256 16.16 21.38 34.53
N ALA A 257 15.66 21.16 35.75
CA ALA A 257 16.00 20.02 36.58
C ALA A 257 15.34 18.72 36.06
N ASP A 258 14.09 18.81 35.60
CA ASP A 258 13.34 17.69 35.01
C ASP A 258 13.98 17.22 33.70
N ALA A 259 14.37 18.16 32.83
CA ALA A 259 15.14 17.89 31.61
C ALA A 259 16.50 17.25 31.93
N SER A 260 17.19 17.72 32.99
CA SER A 260 18.46 17.13 33.44
C SER A 260 18.28 15.70 33.95
N ALA A 261 17.18 15.42 34.66
CA ALA A 261 16.85 14.09 35.15
C ALA A 261 16.56 13.13 33.99
N MET A 262 15.77 13.56 33.01
CA MET A 262 15.47 12.79 31.81
C MET A 262 16.74 12.54 30.98
N SER A 263 17.57 13.56 30.76
CA SER A 263 18.85 13.44 30.05
C SER A 263 19.79 12.46 30.74
N SER A 264 19.85 12.49 32.08
CA SER A 264 20.66 11.56 32.87
C SER A 264 20.16 10.12 32.79
N ALA A 265 18.84 9.91 32.78
CA ALA A 265 18.24 8.59 32.60
C ALA A 265 18.56 8.01 31.22
N ILE A 266 18.45 8.83 30.18
CA ILE A 266 18.80 8.44 28.81
C ILE A 266 20.31 8.17 28.69
N ALA A 267 21.16 9.01 29.28
CA ALA A 267 22.60 8.78 29.29
C ALA A 267 22.97 7.48 30.02
N SER A 268 22.28 7.17 31.11
CA SER A 268 22.48 5.91 31.84
C SER A 268 22.07 4.71 31.00
N PHE A 269 20.94 4.79 30.29
CA PHE A 269 20.53 3.77 29.33
C PHE A 269 21.56 3.57 28.22
N ALA A 270 21.96 4.66 27.57
CA ALA A 270 22.91 4.64 26.47
C ALA A 270 24.30 4.13 26.90
N SER A 271 24.76 4.45 28.11
CA SER A 271 26.07 4.03 28.60
C SER A 271 26.27 2.52 28.69
N GLY A 272 25.17 1.76 28.78
CA GLY A 272 25.23 0.30 28.74
C GLY A 272 25.27 -0.27 27.32
N ILE A 273 24.97 0.52 26.29
CA ILE A 273 25.00 0.08 24.90
C ILE A 273 26.41 0.32 24.35
N GLU A 274 27.06 -0.75 23.91
CA GLU A 274 28.34 -0.64 23.20
C GLU A 274 28.12 -0.01 21.83
N PRO A 275 28.91 0.99 21.44
CA PRO A 275 28.89 1.50 20.07
C PRO A 275 29.31 0.40 19.10
N THR A 276 28.57 0.25 18.02
CA THR A 276 29.01 -0.50 16.86
C THR A 276 30.04 0.33 16.13
N GLU A 277 31.26 -0.18 16.07
CA GLU A 277 32.34 0.40 15.28
C GLU A 277 32.33 -0.20 13.88
N ILE A 278 32.67 0.63 12.89
CA ILE A 278 32.85 0.17 11.52
C ILE A 278 34.04 -0.79 11.44
N ASP A 279 33.88 -1.93 10.76
CA ASP A 279 35.00 -2.83 10.50
C ASP A 279 36.06 -2.09 9.66
N PRO A 280 37.28 -1.87 10.18
CA PRO A 280 38.32 -1.10 9.48
C PRO A 280 38.81 -1.80 8.21
N ALA A 281 38.49 -3.06 7.97
CA ALA A 281 38.80 -3.76 6.73
C ALA A 281 37.85 -3.38 5.58
N LEU A 282 36.64 -2.88 5.88
CA LEU A 282 35.68 -2.45 4.88
C LEU A 282 36.22 -1.27 4.08
N GLN A 283 36.02 -1.31 2.77
CA GLN A 283 36.28 -0.17 1.91
C GLN A 283 35.01 0.67 1.88
N VAL A 284 34.97 1.74 2.67
CA VAL A 284 33.77 2.55 2.87
C VAL A 284 33.87 3.93 2.23
N SER A 285 32.73 4.47 1.78
CA SER A 285 32.62 5.88 1.42
C SER A 285 32.71 6.79 2.65
N ALA A 286 32.76 8.09 2.42
CA ALA A 286 32.38 9.06 3.46
C ALA A 286 30.92 8.84 3.90
N ALA A 287 30.62 9.27 5.12
CA ALA A 287 29.27 9.23 5.68
C ALA A 287 28.41 10.37 5.13
N MET A 288 27.08 10.14 5.09
CA MET A 288 26.06 11.11 4.72
C MET A 288 24.86 10.97 5.66
N SER A 289 24.22 12.06 6.05
CA SER A 289 22.87 12.08 6.62
C SER A 289 21.86 12.59 5.59
N LEU A 290 20.55 12.48 5.88
CA LEU A 290 19.54 13.14 5.05
C LEU A 290 19.70 14.68 5.04
N ALA A 291 20.17 15.26 6.15
CA ALA A 291 20.41 16.70 6.27
C ALA A 291 21.56 17.19 5.37
N ASP A 292 22.51 16.31 5.04
CA ASP A 292 23.59 16.58 4.08
C ASP A 292 23.13 16.43 2.62
N GLY A 293 21.91 15.91 2.42
CA GLY A 293 21.32 15.64 1.12
C GLY A 293 20.91 16.90 0.38
N ILE A 294 21.08 16.88 -0.93
CA ILE A 294 20.58 17.94 -1.80
C ILE A 294 19.09 17.68 -2.02
N VAL A 295 18.25 18.54 -1.45
CA VAL A 295 16.79 18.45 -1.64
C VAL A 295 16.49 18.61 -3.12
N VAL A 296 15.82 17.61 -3.67
CA VAL A 296 15.21 17.68 -4.98
C VAL A 296 13.82 18.26 -4.73
N SER A 297 13.61 19.52 -5.08
CA SER A 297 12.23 20.02 -5.14
C SER A 297 11.47 19.17 -6.15
N SER A 298 10.17 19.01 -5.94
CA SER A 298 9.20 18.37 -6.84
C SER A 298 9.10 19.04 -8.23
N GLY A 299 10.12 19.82 -8.62
CA GLY A 299 10.27 20.40 -9.94
C GLY A 299 10.14 19.33 -11.03
N GLY A 300 9.43 19.69 -12.09
CA GLY A 300 9.12 18.79 -13.20
C GLY A 300 7.71 18.22 -13.18
N ARG A 301 6.95 18.35 -12.06
CA ARG A 301 5.50 18.11 -12.07
C ARG A 301 4.80 19.14 -12.96
N ILE A 302 3.81 18.70 -13.70
CA ILE A 302 2.89 19.54 -14.45
C ILE A 302 1.78 20.00 -13.51
N GLU A 303 1.98 21.18 -12.93
CA GLU A 303 1.04 21.81 -11.97
C GLU A 303 0.25 22.97 -12.60
N ASN A 304 0.16 22.98 -13.92
CA ASN A 304 -0.68 23.94 -14.62
C ASN A 304 -2.14 23.80 -14.14
N ASN A 305 -2.81 24.94 -13.98
CA ASN A 305 -4.23 25.01 -13.61
C ASN A 305 -4.57 24.49 -12.20
N VAL A 306 -3.58 24.25 -11.34
CA VAL A 306 -3.80 23.94 -9.92
C VAL A 306 -4.46 25.12 -9.22
N ILE A 307 -5.53 24.85 -8.49
CA ILE A 307 -6.31 25.84 -7.73
C ILE A 307 -6.39 25.53 -6.23
N ALA A 308 -5.88 24.36 -5.81
CA ALA A 308 -5.61 23.99 -4.43
C ALA A 308 -4.49 22.93 -4.42
N LEU A 309 -3.48 23.10 -3.57
CA LEU A 309 -2.30 22.23 -3.50
C LEU A 309 -1.93 21.91 -2.05
N TYR A 310 -1.75 20.62 -1.76
CA TYR A 310 -1.34 20.14 -0.44
C TYR A 310 -0.22 19.12 -0.60
N GLU A 311 1.00 19.58 -0.35
CA GLU A 311 2.19 18.72 -0.26
C GLU A 311 2.46 18.29 1.19
N PHE A 312 1.72 18.87 2.16
CA PHE A 312 1.83 18.56 3.59
C PHE A 312 3.24 18.75 4.19
N LYS A 313 3.97 19.76 3.69
CA LYS A 313 5.32 20.14 4.14
C LYS A 313 5.36 20.75 5.55
N SER A 314 4.30 21.45 5.95
CA SER A 314 4.19 22.09 7.27
C SER A 314 4.04 21.06 8.40
N ASP A 315 4.74 21.31 9.50
CA ASP A 315 4.67 20.53 10.74
C ASP A 315 3.46 20.87 11.63
N SER A 316 2.60 21.81 11.21
CA SER A 316 1.39 22.18 11.95
C SER A 316 0.56 20.95 12.30
N THR A 317 0.09 20.83 13.55
CA THR A 317 -0.82 19.73 13.94
C THR A 317 -2.28 20.05 13.64
N ASP A 318 -2.59 21.31 13.37
CA ASP A 318 -3.97 21.82 13.35
C ASP A 318 -4.42 22.21 11.94
N THR A 319 -3.48 22.51 11.03
CA THR A 319 -3.79 23.03 9.69
C THR A 319 -2.92 22.39 8.62
N ALA A 320 -3.52 21.96 7.51
CA ALA A 320 -2.81 21.70 6.26
C ALA A 320 -3.06 22.87 5.30
N PHE A 321 -2.00 23.60 4.99
CA PHE A 321 -2.08 24.83 4.20
C PHE A 321 -2.17 24.56 2.70
N ASP A 322 -2.99 25.35 2.01
CA ASP A 322 -3.05 25.40 0.56
C ASP A 322 -1.89 26.22 0.00
N THR A 323 -0.92 25.54 -0.62
CA THR A 323 0.27 26.18 -1.20
C THR A 323 0.13 26.50 -2.68
N SER A 324 -1.07 26.37 -3.27
CA SER A 324 -1.29 26.67 -4.70
C SER A 324 -1.05 28.14 -5.05
N GLY A 325 -1.14 29.01 -4.04
CA GLY A 325 -1.04 30.46 -4.20
C GLY A 325 -2.25 31.08 -4.90
N VAL A 326 -3.35 30.34 -5.06
CA VAL A 326 -4.62 30.85 -5.59
C VAL A 326 -5.55 31.22 -4.42
N GLU A 327 -5.96 32.49 -4.37
CA GLU A 327 -6.78 33.01 -3.27
C GLU A 327 -8.30 32.84 -3.50
N PRO A 328 -9.12 32.75 -2.43
CA PRO A 328 -8.70 32.58 -1.04
C PRO A 328 -8.01 31.23 -0.83
N ALA A 329 -6.96 31.18 0.01
CA ALA A 329 -6.30 29.93 0.38
C ALA A 329 -7.32 28.91 0.92
N LEU A 330 -7.29 27.68 0.40
CA LEU A 330 -8.18 26.59 0.80
C LEU A 330 -7.59 25.81 1.98
N ASP A 331 -7.18 26.49 3.04
CA ASP A 331 -6.55 25.82 4.19
C ASP A 331 -7.51 24.80 4.85
N LEU A 332 -6.98 23.64 5.21
CA LEU A 332 -7.73 22.53 5.79
C LEU A 332 -7.49 22.44 7.30
N ASN A 333 -8.56 22.50 8.08
CA ASN A 333 -8.51 22.27 9.52
C ASN A 333 -8.46 20.77 9.82
N LEU A 334 -7.45 20.35 10.57
CA LEU A 334 -7.27 18.97 10.99
C LEU A 334 -8.04 18.72 12.28
N SER A 335 -8.89 17.69 12.29
CA SER A 335 -9.73 17.34 13.44
C SER A 335 -9.83 15.83 13.62
N GLY A 336 -10.00 15.39 14.86
CA GLY A 336 -9.98 13.96 15.21
C GLY A 336 -8.56 13.39 15.27
N ASP A 337 -8.44 12.09 15.01
CA ASP A 337 -7.16 11.38 15.00
C ASP A 337 -6.51 11.44 13.61
N ILE A 338 -5.67 12.46 13.43
CA ILE A 338 -4.83 12.69 12.25
C ILE A 338 -3.37 12.83 12.71
N GLU A 339 -2.48 12.09 12.05
CA GLU A 339 -1.04 12.12 12.30
C GLU A 339 -0.28 12.70 11.12
N ARG A 340 0.81 13.42 11.38
CA ARG A 340 1.80 13.76 10.34
C ARG A 340 2.65 12.53 10.04
N VAL A 341 2.97 12.32 8.76
CA VAL A 341 3.83 11.21 8.31
C VAL A 341 5.19 11.77 7.88
N GLY A 342 6.28 11.11 8.29
CA GLY A 342 7.63 11.47 7.87
C GLY A 342 7.80 11.37 6.35
N GLY A 343 8.48 12.34 5.73
CA GLY A 343 8.56 12.48 4.27
C GLY A 343 7.38 13.25 3.65
N TRP A 344 6.68 14.03 4.47
CA TRP A 344 5.46 14.81 4.16
C TRP A 344 4.20 13.95 3.98
N GLY A 345 3.08 14.44 4.50
CA GLY A 345 1.76 13.78 4.40
C GLY A 345 0.96 13.79 5.70
N ILE A 346 -0.29 13.37 5.60
CA ILE A 346 -1.19 13.15 6.75
C ILE A 346 -1.73 11.72 6.73
N ARG A 347 -1.78 11.07 7.88
CA ARG A 347 -2.47 9.79 8.10
C ARG A 347 -3.75 10.04 8.88
N ILE A 348 -4.85 9.51 8.37
CA ILE A 348 -6.19 9.65 8.95
C ILE A 348 -6.53 8.29 9.56
N ASN A 349 -6.67 8.24 10.89
CA ASN A 349 -7.08 7.05 11.61
C ASN A 349 -8.58 7.12 11.97
N SER A 350 -9.00 8.25 12.54
CA SER A 350 -10.41 8.55 12.86
C SER A 350 -10.61 10.06 13.01
N GLY A 351 -10.65 10.76 11.88
CA GLY A 351 -10.70 12.22 11.81
C GLY A 351 -11.01 12.73 10.40
N LYS A 352 -10.89 14.04 10.20
CA LYS A 352 -11.01 14.67 8.87
C LYS A 352 -10.22 15.97 8.77
N ALA A 353 -9.76 16.27 7.56
CA ALA A 353 -9.20 17.57 7.20
C ALA A 353 -10.27 18.36 6.43
N GLN A 354 -10.72 19.50 6.90
CA GLN A 354 -11.87 20.21 6.32
C GLN A 354 -11.62 21.72 6.19
N ALA A 355 -11.84 22.27 4.99
CA ALA A 355 -11.83 23.70 4.73
C ALA A 355 -13.13 24.38 5.20
N ALA A 356 -13.07 25.70 5.38
CA ALA A 356 -14.28 26.52 5.54
C ALA A 356 -15.11 26.52 4.24
N THR A 357 -16.44 26.66 4.37
CA THR A 357 -17.32 26.75 3.19
C THR A 357 -17.08 28.03 2.39
N SER A 358 -16.66 29.12 3.05
CA SER A 358 -16.26 30.39 2.43
C SER A 358 -15.10 30.23 1.45
N SER A 359 -14.01 29.59 1.89
CA SER A 359 -12.85 29.34 1.03
C SER A 359 -13.12 28.23 0.00
N SER A 360 -13.92 27.22 0.35
CA SER A 360 -14.30 26.12 -0.55
C SER A 360 -15.06 26.60 -1.80
N ARG A 361 -15.76 27.73 -1.73
CA ARG A 361 -16.43 28.37 -2.86
C ARG A 361 -15.49 28.67 -4.03
N LYS A 362 -14.19 28.84 -3.78
CA LYS A 362 -13.15 28.96 -4.83
C LYS A 362 -13.23 27.82 -5.85
N LEU A 363 -13.42 26.58 -5.39
CA LEU A 363 -13.52 25.42 -6.27
C LEU A 363 -14.74 25.54 -7.20
N TYR A 364 -15.90 25.90 -6.66
CA TYR A 364 -17.10 26.13 -7.46
C TYR A 364 -16.90 27.20 -8.54
N GLU A 365 -16.33 28.35 -8.20
CA GLU A 365 -16.15 29.46 -9.14
C GLU A 365 -15.17 29.10 -10.27
N LEU A 366 -14.01 28.54 -9.92
CA LEU A 366 -12.96 28.26 -10.88
C LEU A 366 -13.28 27.05 -11.76
N ILE A 367 -13.83 25.96 -11.19
CA ILE A 367 -14.18 24.75 -11.96
C ILE A 367 -15.39 25.00 -12.86
N ARG A 368 -16.42 25.74 -12.41
CA ARG A 368 -17.54 26.07 -13.30
C ARG A 368 -17.14 26.98 -14.45
N SER A 369 -16.11 27.82 -14.27
CA SER A 369 -15.65 28.73 -15.32
C SER A 369 -15.04 27.98 -16.52
N THR A 370 -14.43 26.82 -16.28
CA THR A 370 -13.82 25.96 -17.29
C THR A 370 -14.76 24.83 -17.74
N GLY A 371 -15.60 24.34 -16.83
CA GLY A 371 -16.53 23.24 -17.06
C GLY A 371 -15.88 21.85 -17.03
N GLU A 372 -14.62 21.79 -16.61
CA GLU A 372 -13.76 20.59 -16.55
C GLU A 372 -12.85 20.69 -15.33
N TYR A 373 -12.38 19.56 -14.80
CA TYR A 373 -11.45 19.55 -13.66
C TYR A 373 -10.74 18.20 -13.49
N ALA A 374 -9.68 18.19 -12.67
CA ALA A 374 -9.01 16.98 -12.21
C ALA A 374 -8.81 17.01 -10.69
N VAL A 375 -8.92 15.84 -10.07
CA VAL A 375 -8.46 15.56 -8.70
C VAL A 375 -7.26 14.64 -8.81
N GLU A 376 -6.08 15.11 -8.41
CA GLU A 376 -4.84 14.32 -8.37
C GLU A 376 -4.44 14.08 -6.92
N ALA A 377 -4.17 12.83 -6.54
CA ALA A 377 -3.76 12.48 -5.18
C ALA A 377 -2.71 11.37 -5.17
N TRP A 378 -1.85 11.38 -4.16
CA TRP A 378 -1.01 10.24 -3.80
C TRP A 378 -1.46 9.69 -2.46
N VAL A 379 -1.95 8.46 -2.46
CA VAL A 379 -2.65 7.87 -1.32
C VAL A 379 -2.11 6.48 -0.98
N VAL A 380 -2.16 6.15 0.31
CA VAL A 380 -1.95 4.79 0.84
C VAL A 380 -3.22 4.42 1.62
N PRO A 381 -4.17 3.68 1.03
CA PRO A 381 -5.28 3.11 1.77
C PRO A 381 -4.78 2.27 2.94
N ALA A 382 -5.36 2.41 4.14
CA ALA A 382 -4.93 1.62 5.30
C ALA A 382 -5.18 0.11 5.11
N ASN A 383 -6.22 -0.22 4.32
CA ASN A 383 -6.57 -1.56 3.90
C ASN A 383 -7.48 -1.49 2.66
N VAL A 384 -7.75 -2.66 2.08
CA VAL A 384 -8.58 -2.88 0.89
C VAL A 384 -10.00 -3.37 1.23
N THR A 385 -10.43 -3.21 2.48
CA THR A 385 -11.71 -3.72 3.00
C THR A 385 -12.65 -2.63 3.49
N GLN A 386 -12.32 -1.36 3.24
CA GLN A 386 -13.17 -0.24 3.64
C GLN A 386 -14.43 -0.20 2.79
N GLU A 387 -15.59 -0.24 3.44
CA GLU A 387 -16.88 -0.14 2.76
C GLU A 387 -17.24 1.32 2.49
N GLY A 388 -17.99 1.55 1.41
CA GLY A 388 -17.99 2.88 0.84
C GLY A 388 -19.15 3.29 -0.07
N PRO A 389 -18.92 4.39 -0.84
CA PRO A 389 -17.58 4.97 -1.03
C PRO A 389 -17.08 5.67 0.26
N ALA A 390 -15.97 5.23 0.84
CA ALA A 390 -15.28 5.91 1.93
C ALA A 390 -14.60 7.17 1.36
N ARG A 391 -14.64 8.31 2.06
CA ARG A 391 -14.23 9.60 1.48
C ARG A 391 -12.73 9.82 1.53
N ILE A 392 -12.02 9.59 0.42
CA ILE A 392 -10.62 10.01 0.28
C ILE A 392 -10.60 11.54 0.18
N VAL A 393 -11.32 12.08 -0.81
CA VAL A 393 -11.48 13.53 -1.06
C VAL A 393 -12.94 13.80 -1.44
N THR A 394 -13.58 14.80 -0.82
CA THR A 394 -14.96 15.16 -1.14
C THR A 394 -15.20 16.66 -1.08
N TYR A 395 -16.06 17.16 -1.97
CA TYR A 395 -16.61 18.51 -1.92
C TYR A 395 -18.13 18.40 -1.77
N SER A 396 -18.62 18.45 -0.54
CA SER A 396 -19.97 17.99 -0.18
C SER A 396 -20.59 18.75 1.00
N GLY A 397 -21.91 18.63 1.12
CA GLY A 397 -22.69 19.11 2.25
C GLY A 397 -23.11 18.01 3.23
N GLY A 398 -22.70 16.76 2.98
CA GLY A 398 -23.05 15.60 3.79
C GLY A 398 -23.28 14.36 2.94
N SER A 399 -23.69 13.28 3.60
CA SER A 399 -23.80 11.95 3.02
C SER A 399 -24.75 11.79 1.81
N ASN A 400 -25.62 12.77 1.55
CA ASN A 400 -26.63 12.72 0.49
C ASN A 400 -26.59 13.89 -0.50
N LEU A 401 -25.60 14.79 -0.39
CA LEU A 401 -25.49 15.98 -1.24
C LEU A 401 -24.02 16.32 -1.48
N ARG A 402 -23.61 16.36 -2.75
CA ARG A 402 -22.20 16.62 -3.12
C ARG A 402 -22.06 17.31 -4.46
N ASN A 403 -20.90 17.94 -4.67
CA ASN A 403 -20.42 18.31 -5.99
C ASN A 403 -19.55 17.20 -6.55
N PHE A 404 -18.56 16.72 -5.78
CA PHE A 404 -17.81 15.52 -6.16
C PHE A 404 -17.28 14.73 -4.96
N THR A 405 -16.93 13.48 -5.19
CA THR A 405 -16.20 12.61 -4.26
C THR A 405 -15.26 11.70 -5.04
N LEU A 406 -13.98 11.65 -4.67
CA LEU A 406 -13.09 10.52 -4.92
C LEU A 406 -13.09 9.65 -3.66
N GLY A 407 -13.46 8.39 -3.79
CA GLY A 407 -13.64 7.48 -2.66
C GLY A 407 -13.17 6.06 -2.92
N GLN A 408 -13.38 5.22 -1.92
CA GLN A 408 -13.01 3.80 -1.95
C GLN A 408 -14.20 2.92 -1.58
N THR A 409 -14.42 1.84 -2.33
CA THR A 409 -15.28 0.72 -1.92
C THR A 409 -14.50 -0.57 -2.12
N LEU A 410 -14.09 -1.20 -1.02
CA LEU A 410 -13.22 -2.39 -1.04
C LEU A 410 -11.95 -2.14 -1.88
N TYR A 411 -11.79 -2.85 -3.00
CA TYR A 411 -10.67 -2.78 -3.93
C TYR A 411 -10.87 -1.77 -5.07
N ASN A 412 -11.92 -0.95 -5.00
CA ASN A 412 -12.24 0.01 -6.05
C ASN A 412 -12.00 1.45 -5.64
N TYR A 413 -11.57 2.23 -6.62
CA TYR A 413 -11.72 3.68 -6.58
C TYR A 413 -13.09 4.06 -7.16
N ASP A 414 -13.80 4.92 -6.44
CA ASP A 414 -15.11 5.46 -6.82
C ASP A 414 -15.00 6.95 -7.13
N PHE A 415 -15.63 7.38 -8.21
CA PHE A 415 -15.75 8.79 -8.56
C PHE A 415 -17.22 9.18 -8.71
N MET A 416 -17.67 10.02 -7.79
CA MET A 416 -19.00 10.63 -7.81
C MET A 416 -18.86 12.06 -8.32
N ASN A 417 -19.52 12.41 -9.41
CA ASN A 417 -19.48 13.77 -9.97
C ASN A 417 -20.90 14.29 -10.24
N ARG A 418 -21.32 15.35 -9.54
CA ARG A 418 -22.61 15.97 -9.75
C ARG A 418 -22.60 16.69 -11.09
N SER A 419 -23.56 16.39 -11.94
CA SER A 419 -23.68 17.01 -13.25
C SER A 419 -25.13 17.02 -13.72
N SER A 420 -25.38 17.56 -14.90
CA SER A 420 -26.69 17.47 -15.55
C SER A 420 -27.17 16.03 -15.84
N ASN A 421 -26.30 15.03 -15.72
CA ASN A 421 -26.61 13.62 -15.95
C ASN A 421 -26.76 12.81 -14.64
N SER A 422 -26.54 13.43 -13.48
CA SER A 422 -26.66 12.79 -12.17
C SER A 422 -27.66 13.52 -11.27
N ASP A 423 -27.99 12.93 -10.12
CA ASP A 423 -28.77 13.62 -9.09
C ASP A 423 -27.90 14.54 -8.21
N ALA A 424 -28.52 15.17 -7.20
CA ALA A 424 -27.85 16.07 -6.25
C ALA A 424 -26.81 15.38 -5.36
N ASN A 425 -26.85 14.05 -5.29
CA ASN A 425 -25.88 13.21 -4.60
C ASN A 425 -24.84 12.62 -5.55
N ALA A 426 -24.81 13.06 -6.81
CA ALA A 426 -23.97 12.52 -7.87
C ALA A 426 -24.18 11.02 -8.13
N MET A 427 -25.43 10.54 -8.02
CA MET A 427 -25.81 9.19 -8.44
C MET A 427 -26.34 9.17 -9.90
N PRO A 428 -26.10 8.07 -10.65
CA PRO A 428 -25.18 6.98 -10.31
C PRO A 428 -23.72 7.46 -10.29
N PHE A 429 -22.90 6.84 -9.44
CA PHE A 429 -21.46 7.06 -9.45
C PHE A 429 -20.74 6.02 -10.30
N PHE A 430 -19.49 6.31 -10.61
CA PHE A 430 -18.62 5.52 -11.46
C PHE A 430 -17.50 4.87 -10.63
N SER A 431 -17.12 3.63 -10.93
CA SER A 431 -16.10 2.87 -10.19
C SER A 431 -15.16 2.13 -11.12
N THR A 432 -13.96 1.80 -10.63
CA THR A 432 -13.10 0.78 -11.24
C THR A 432 -13.77 -0.60 -11.22
N ALA A 433 -13.29 -1.53 -12.05
CA ALA A 433 -13.87 -2.87 -12.15
C ALA A 433 -13.49 -3.77 -10.95
N ASP A 434 -14.50 -4.45 -10.37
CA ASP A 434 -14.33 -5.30 -9.18
C ASP A 434 -13.26 -6.40 -9.36
N ASP A 435 -13.15 -6.98 -10.56
CA ASP A 435 -12.26 -8.10 -10.87
C ASP A 435 -10.81 -7.69 -11.13
N GLU A 436 -10.54 -6.40 -11.28
CA GLU A 436 -9.18 -5.87 -11.46
C GLU A 436 -8.47 -5.56 -10.14
N GLU A 437 -9.21 -5.45 -9.03
CA GLU A 437 -8.68 -5.16 -7.69
C GLU A 437 -7.68 -3.98 -7.69
N VAL A 438 -8.01 -2.90 -8.42
CA VAL A 438 -7.06 -1.82 -8.75
C VAL A 438 -6.49 -1.13 -7.51
N LEU A 439 -7.33 -0.88 -6.50
CA LEU A 439 -6.91 -0.23 -5.26
C LEU A 439 -6.17 -1.22 -4.36
N GLN A 440 -4.97 -0.83 -3.93
CA GLN A 440 -4.07 -1.61 -3.11
C GLN A 440 -3.67 -0.82 -1.85
N ALA A 441 -3.32 -1.52 -0.77
CA ALA A 441 -2.84 -0.90 0.48
C ALA A 441 -1.35 -0.49 0.40
N THR A 442 -0.95 0.11 -0.73
CA THR A 442 0.39 0.62 -1.02
C THR A 442 0.26 2.04 -1.57
N LEU A 443 1.37 2.79 -1.64
CA LEU A 443 1.35 4.13 -2.22
C LEU A 443 0.94 4.06 -3.71
N GLN A 444 -0.16 4.73 -4.04
CA GLN A 444 -0.70 4.82 -5.40
C GLN A 444 -0.94 6.28 -5.78
N HIS A 445 -0.60 6.60 -7.03
CA HIS A 445 -0.97 7.85 -7.68
C HIS A 445 -2.35 7.67 -8.32
N VAL A 446 -3.31 8.51 -7.98
CA VAL A 446 -4.69 8.41 -8.47
C VAL A 446 -5.11 9.74 -9.05
N VAL A 447 -5.66 9.72 -10.27
CA VAL A 447 -6.21 10.92 -10.91
C VAL A 447 -7.63 10.64 -11.37
N ALA A 448 -8.58 11.46 -10.92
CA ALA A 448 -9.94 11.48 -11.43
C ALA A 448 -10.15 12.74 -12.28
N ASN A 449 -10.45 12.56 -13.56
CA ASN A 449 -10.78 13.64 -14.49
C ASN A 449 -12.28 13.69 -14.75
N PHE A 450 -12.80 14.88 -15.02
CA PHE A 450 -14.08 15.09 -15.68
C PHE A 450 -13.97 16.19 -16.73
N ASP A 451 -14.44 15.91 -17.94
CA ASP A 451 -14.69 16.92 -18.97
C ASP A 451 -15.92 16.58 -19.83
N PRO A 452 -16.60 17.58 -20.43
CA PRO A 452 -17.83 17.35 -21.20
C PRO A 452 -17.61 16.64 -22.54
N ILE A 453 -16.36 16.48 -23.01
CA ILE A 453 -16.03 15.86 -24.29
C ILE A 453 -15.76 14.37 -24.13
N ASN A 454 -14.99 13.97 -23.12
CA ASN A 454 -14.57 12.58 -22.89
C ASN A 454 -15.27 11.92 -21.70
N GLY A 455 -15.99 12.68 -20.87
CA GLY A 455 -16.64 12.19 -19.66
C GLY A 455 -15.69 12.11 -18.47
N SER A 456 -15.97 11.21 -17.55
CA SER A 456 -15.15 10.94 -16.37
C SER A 456 -14.14 9.82 -16.64
N SER A 457 -12.98 9.89 -16.01
CA SER A 457 -11.99 8.80 -16.05
C SER A 457 -11.18 8.73 -14.77
N ILE A 458 -10.74 7.52 -14.41
CA ILE A 458 -9.82 7.25 -13.30
C ILE A 458 -8.53 6.67 -13.87
N TYR A 459 -7.41 7.27 -13.48
CA TYR A 459 -6.07 6.76 -13.71
C TYR A 459 -5.45 6.32 -12.39
N VAL A 460 -4.69 5.23 -12.42
CA VAL A 460 -3.90 4.76 -11.28
C VAL A 460 -2.48 4.47 -11.75
N ASN A 461 -1.48 5.04 -11.06
CA ASN A 461 -0.05 4.90 -11.36
C ASN A 461 0.31 5.22 -12.83
N GLY A 462 -0.26 6.30 -13.36
CA GLY A 462 -0.04 6.72 -14.75
C GLY A 462 -0.93 6.02 -15.79
N GLU A 463 -1.61 4.93 -15.44
CA GLU A 463 -2.40 4.12 -16.39
C GLU A 463 -3.90 4.44 -16.31
N LEU A 464 -4.58 4.53 -17.45
CA LEU A 464 -6.04 4.64 -17.50
C LEU A 464 -6.66 3.30 -17.11
N VAL A 465 -7.30 3.25 -15.94
CA VAL A 465 -7.94 2.03 -15.43
C VAL A 465 -9.45 2.01 -15.67
N ALA A 466 -10.09 3.18 -15.76
CA ALA A 466 -11.53 3.23 -15.94
C ALA A 466 -11.97 4.52 -16.65
N SER A 467 -12.98 4.42 -17.53
CA SER A 467 -13.67 5.59 -18.14
C SER A 467 -15.19 5.44 -18.11
N ASP A 468 -15.91 6.53 -17.88
CA ASP A 468 -17.37 6.61 -17.91
C ASP A 468 -17.88 7.46 -19.08
N PRO A 469 -18.30 6.84 -20.20
CA PRO A 469 -18.83 7.57 -21.34
C PRO A 469 -20.24 8.15 -21.11
N ASP A 470 -20.98 7.71 -20.07
CA ASP A 470 -22.36 8.20 -19.82
C ASP A 470 -22.37 9.66 -19.30
N SER A 471 -21.22 10.15 -18.83
CA SER A 471 -21.02 11.54 -18.42
C SER A 471 -20.63 12.48 -19.58
N VAL A 472 -20.48 11.99 -20.81
CA VAL A 472 -20.19 12.82 -21.99
C VAL A 472 -21.36 13.80 -22.25
N GLY A 473 -21.00 15.07 -22.52
CA GLY A 473 -21.94 16.16 -22.73
C GLY A 473 -22.59 16.70 -21.45
N ALA A 474 -22.28 16.14 -20.28
CA ALA A 474 -22.77 16.64 -19.00
C ALA A 474 -22.13 18.00 -18.67
N ASN A 475 -22.82 18.81 -17.86
CA ASN A 475 -22.30 20.08 -17.38
C ASN A 475 -22.44 20.23 -15.87
N LEU A 476 -21.68 21.16 -15.29
CA LEU A 476 -21.58 21.38 -13.84
C LEU A 476 -22.45 22.54 -13.34
N ASN A 477 -23.51 22.89 -14.08
CA ASN A 477 -24.29 24.11 -13.77
C ASN A 477 -25.05 24.04 -12.44
N ASP A 478 -25.38 22.82 -12.00
CA ASP A 478 -26.16 22.57 -10.79
C ASP A 478 -25.28 22.33 -9.55
N TRP A 479 -23.98 22.62 -9.61
CA TRP A 479 -23.10 22.58 -8.43
C TRP A 479 -23.57 23.58 -7.37
N ASP A 480 -23.33 23.24 -6.10
CA ASP A 480 -23.68 24.05 -4.94
C ASP A 480 -22.43 24.77 -4.39
N ASP A 481 -22.50 26.07 -4.16
CA ASP A 481 -21.37 26.88 -3.69
C ASP A 481 -21.25 26.95 -2.15
N THR A 482 -22.13 26.25 -1.42
CA THR A 482 -22.20 26.29 0.05
C THR A 482 -21.54 25.09 0.75
N PHE A 483 -20.99 24.14 -0.02
CA PHE A 483 -20.36 22.93 0.47
C PHE A 483 -18.94 23.17 1.01
N ALA A 484 -18.40 22.18 1.74
CA ALA A 484 -17.04 22.21 2.26
C ALA A 484 -16.17 21.18 1.53
N PHE A 485 -14.90 21.53 1.32
CA PHE A 485 -13.88 20.60 0.83
C PHE A 485 -13.26 19.83 2.00
N ILE A 486 -13.22 18.49 1.90
CA ILE A 486 -12.94 17.58 3.02
C ILE A 486 -12.09 16.39 2.56
N LEU A 487 -11.14 15.97 3.39
CA LEU A 487 -10.35 14.75 3.24
C LEU A 487 -10.62 13.77 4.38
N GLY A 488 -10.67 12.49 4.04
CA GLY A 488 -10.74 11.37 4.99
C GLY A 488 -12.10 11.09 5.62
N ASN A 489 -13.11 11.95 5.46
CA ASN A 489 -14.45 11.72 6.01
C ASN A 489 -15.50 12.58 5.27
N GLU A 490 -16.77 12.46 5.66
CA GLU A 490 -17.86 13.31 5.18
C GLU A 490 -18.09 14.53 6.11
N ALA A 491 -18.83 15.53 5.61
CA ALA A 491 -19.22 16.71 6.40
C ALA A 491 -19.98 16.33 7.68
N ASP A 492 -20.75 15.24 7.65
CA ASP A 492 -21.52 14.69 8.77
C ASP A 492 -20.83 13.54 9.52
N ASP A 493 -19.52 13.38 9.34
CA ASP A 493 -18.65 12.38 10.01
C ASP A 493 -18.95 10.90 9.68
N GLU A 494 -19.73 10.65 8.64
CA GLU A 494 -20.01 9.32 8.08
C GLU A 494 -19.05 8.96 6.95
N TYR A 495 -18.91 7.67 6.62
CA TYR A 495 -18.04 7.18 5.52
C TYR A 495 -16.55 7.54 5.70
N LEU A 496 -16.04 7.42 6.93
CA LEU A 496 -14.63 7.54 7.28
C LEU A 496 -13.76 6.71 6.33
N TRP A 497 -12.75 7.37 5.76
CA TRP A 497 -11.63 6.72 5.08
C TRP A 497 -10.39 6.76 5.96
N GLN A 498 -9.75 5.60 6.09
CA GLN A 498 -8.51 5.41 6.82
C GLN A 498 -7.37 5.21 5.83
N GLY A 499 -6.27 5.94 6.04
CA GLY A 499 -5.10 5.85 5.17
C GLY A 499 -4.22 7.08 5.24
N THR A 500 -3.25 7.17 4.34
CA THR A 500 -2.32 8.29 4.25
C THR A 500 -2.51 9.03 2.93
N ILE A 501 -2.52 10.36 2.99
CA ILE A 501 -2.45 11.25 1.82
C ILE A 501 -1.09 11.94 1.86
N ARG A 502 -0.26 11.68 0.84
CA ARG A 502 1.08 12.25 0.67
C ARG A 502 1.07 13.53 -0.16
N PHE A 503 0.08 13.66 -1.03
CA PHE A 503 -0.09 14.80 -1.93
C PHE A 503 -1.54 14.89 -2.39
N LEU A 504 -2.03 16.12 -2.60
CA LEU A 504 -3.32 16.39 -3.21
C LEU A 504 -3.25 17.69 -4.02
N ALA A 505 -3.75 17.65 -5.25
CA ALA A 505 -3.98 18.82 -6.08
C ALA A 505 -5.38 18.79 -6.70
N ILE A 506 -6.02 19.96 -6.75
CA ILE A 506 -7.25 20.18 -7.52
C ILE A 506 -6.91 21.08 -8.70
N HIS A 507 -7.17 20.61 -9.91
CA HIS A 507 -6.97 21.38 -11.14
C HIS A 507 -8.31 21.84 -11.69
N ASN A 508 -8.42 23.08 -12.16
CA ASN A 508 -9.62 23.54 -12.87
C ASN A 508 -9.67 23.13 -14.34
N ARG A 509 -8.79 22.21 -14.77
CA ARG A 509 -8.81 21.55 -16.07
C ARG A 509 -8.38 20.09 -15.92
N VAL A 510 -8.75 19.25 -16.88
CA VAL A 510 -8.27 17.86 -16.91
C VAL A 510 -6.77 17.76 -17.10
N LEU A 511 -6.15 16.76 -16.48
CA LEU A 511 -4.78 16.35 -16.79
C LEU A 511 -4.82 15.39 -17.99
N THR A 512 -3.98 15.62 -19.00
CA THR A 512 -3.84 14.67 -20.12
C THR A 512 -3.07 13.45 -19.67
N ALA A 513 -3.19 12.33 -20.39
CA ALA A 513 -2.46 11.10 -20.08
C ALA A 513 -0.94 11.34 -19.98
N GLU A 514 -0.37 12.19 -20.84
CA GLU A 514 1.05 12.56 -20.80
C GLU A 514 1.41 13.35 -19.54
N HIS A 515 0.55 14.28 -19.11
CA HIS A 515 0.76 15.01 -17.84
C HIS A 515 0.68 14.06 -16.64
N ILE A 516 -0.27 13.13 -16.64
CA ILE A 516 -0.45 12.15 -15.56
C ILE A 516 0.78 11.24 -15.44
N VAL A 517 1.28 10.70 -16.55
CA VAL A 517 2.51 9.89 -16.56
C VAL A 517 3.71 10.71 -16.10
N THR A 518 3.85 11.95 -16.57
CA THR A 518 4.94 12.85 -16.13
C THR A 518 4.89 13.07 -14.61
N ASN A 519 3.71 13.36 -14.06
CA ASN A 519 3.52 13.55 -12.63
C ASN A 519 3.72 12.27 -11.82
N PHE A 520 3.36 11.11 -12.39
CA PHE A 520 3.62 9.80 -11.78
C PHE A 520 5.11 9.53 -11.67
N ASP A 521 5.86 9.70 -12.76
CA ASP A 521 7.30 9.45 -12.84
C ASP A 521 8.10 10.38 -11.91
N VAL A 522 7.66 11.63 -11.76
CA VAL A 522 8.26 12.57 -10.81
C VAL A 522 8.03 12.15 -9.36
N GLY A 523 6.88 11.53 -9.05
CA GLY A 523 6.54 11.08 -7.70
C GLY A 523 6.18 12.22 -6.74
N VAL A 524 6.18 11.91 -5.44
CA VAL A 524 5.87 12.85 -4.33
C VAL A 524 6.77 12.60 -3.14
N GLY A 525 6.69 13.50 -2.15
CA GLY A 525 7.47 13.43 -0.92
C GLY A 525 8.83 14.11 -1.06
N GLN A 526 9.55 14.17 0.06
CA GLN A 526 10.86 14.81 0.09
C GLN A 526 11.95 13.86 -0.43
N LYS A 527 12.50 14.18 -1.60
CA LYS A 527 13.60 13.44 -2.24
C LYS A 527 14.92 14.17 -2.03
N PHE A 528 15.98 13.42 -1.85
CA PHE A 528 17.34 13.91 -1.63
C PHE A 528 18.32 13.21 -2.56
N TYR A 529 19.33 13.92 -3.05
CA TYR A 529 20.55 13.27 -3.52
C TYR A 529 21.58 13.21 -2.39
N LEU A 530 21.95 11.98 -1.99
CA LEU A 530 23.05 11.75 -1.05
C LEU A 530 24.31 11.41 -1.85
N LEU A 531 25.31 12.28 -1.77
CA LEU A 531 26.58 12.17 -2.49
C LEU A 531 27.67 11.55 -1.60
N PHE A 532 27.76 10.22 -1.61
CA PHE A 532 28.76 9.51 -0.83
C PHE A 532 30.16 9.70 -1.45
N SER A 533 31.02 10.47 -0.79
CA SER A 533 32.37 10.72 -1.31
C SER A 533 33.18 9.43 -1.34
N VAL A 534 33.75 9.15 -2.52
CA VAL A 534 34.65 8.02 -2.78
C VAL A 534 36.00 8.49 -3.33
N SER A 535 36.27 9.80 -3.23
CA SER A 535 37.49 10.43 -3.76
C SER A 535 38.77 9.80 -3.19
N HIS A 536 38.75 9.26 -1.97
CA HIS A 536 39.90 8.59 -1.36
C HIS A 536 40.21 7.21 -1.95
N HIS A 537 39.29 6.61 -2.71
CA HIS A 537 39.49 5.32 -3.36
C HIS A 537 39.92 5.42 -4.83
N VAL A 538 39.72 6.58 -5.46
CA VAL A 538 39.87 6.77 -6.91
C VAL A 538 40.77 7.95 -7.23
N ASN A 539 41.50 7.89 -8.34
CA ASN A 539 42.36 8.98 -8.80
C ASN A 539 41.58 9.98 -9.66
N LEU A 540 40.46 10.48 -9.13
CA LEU A 540 39.61 11.50 -9.73
C LEU A 540 39.06 12.38 -8.59
N PRO A 541 39.39 13.68 -8.52
CA PRO A 541 38.92 14.56 -7.45
C PRO A 541 37.41 14.69 -7.41
N GLU A 542 36.86 15.01 -6.24
CA GLU A 542 35.43 15.26 -6.03
C GLU A 542 34.54 14.17 -6.65
N SER A 543 34.94 12.90 -6.46
CA SER A 543 34.21 11.73 -6.93
C SER A 543 33.24 11.22 -5.87
N TYR A 544 32.02 10.91 -6.32
CA TYR A 544 30.90 10.48 -5.48
C TYR A 544 30.18 9.29 -6.12
N VAL A 545 29.65 8.41 -5.27
CA VAL A 545 28.52 7.57 -5.64
C VAL A 545 27.29 8.24 -5.07
N ALA A 546 26.42 8.72 -5.94
CA ALA A 546 25.21 9.44 -5.57
C ALA A 546 24.01 8.49 -5.60
N PHE A 547 23.14 8.60 -4.60
CA PHE A 547 21.84 7.94 -4.56
C PHE A 547 20.74 8.98 -4.50
N GLN A 548 19.62 8.72 -5.17
CA GLN A 548 18.37 9.35 -4.82
C GLN A 548 17.79 8.61 -3.60
N VAL A 549 17.34 9.37 -2.61
CA VAL A 549 16.88 8.86 -1.32
C VAL A 549 15.62 9.60 -0.89
N GLU A 550 14.63 8.88 -0.39
CA GLU A 550 13.43 9.47 0.22
C GLU A 550 13.02 8.69 1.47
N GLN A 551 12.31 9.35 2.38
CA GLN A 551 11.65 8.65 3.47
C GLN A 551 10.39 7.98 2.94
N PHE A 552 10.47 6.66 2.73
CA PHE A 552 9.42 5.88 2.08
C PHE A 552 8.16 5.76 2.95
N ASP A 553 8.36 5.53 4.25
CA ASP A 553 7.31 5.51 5.27
C ASP A 553 7.86 5.94 6.64
N SER A 554 7.06 5.79 7.70
CA SER A 554 7.47 6.12 9.07
C SER A 554 8.61 5.26 9.62
N TYR A 555 9.03 4.20 8.90
CA TYR A 555 9.96 3.17 9.37
C TYR A 555 11.08 2.85 8.39
N SER A 556 11.14 3.49 7.22
CA SER A 556 12.09 3.12 6.18
C SER A 556 12.45 4.25 5.22
N TYR A 557 13.60 4.09 4.57
CA TYR A 557 14.08 4.91 3.47
C TYR A 557 14.10 4.08 2.19
N LEU A 558 13.76 4.71 1.06
CA LEU A 558 14.00 4.15 -0.26
C LEU A 558 15.27 4.76 -0.84
N PHE A 559 16.25 3.90 -1.17
CA PHE A 559 17.44 4.25 -1.93
C PHE A 559 17.28 3.75 -3.35
N ASN A 560 17.44 4.61 -4.35
CA ASN A 560 17.26 4.25 -5.76
C ASN A 560 18.29 4.95 -6.67
N ASN A 561 18.36 4.44 -7.90
CA ASN A 561 19.09 5.04 -9.02
C ASN A 561 20.54 5.47 -8.69
N PRO A 562 21.40 4.58 -8.16
CA PRO A 562 22.79 4.95 -7.90
C PRO A 562 23.55 5.28 -9.19
N PHE A 563 24.36 6.33 -9.14
CA PHE A 563 25.26 6.70 -10.22
C PHE A 563 26.60 7.22 -9.69
N PHE A 564 27.66 7.05 -10.49
CA PHE A 564 28.97 7.64 -10.20
C PHE A 564 29.09 9.01 -10.89
N ILE A 565 29.57 10.02 -10.17
CA ILE A 565 29.83 11.35 -10.72
C ILE A 565 31.05 12.01 -10.07
N SER A 566 31.74 12.86 -10.81
CA SER A 566 32.74 13.80 -10.29
C SER A 566 32.28 15.24 -10.52
N LEU A 567 32.31 16.05 -9.47
CA LEU A 567 31.97 17.49 -9.53
C LEU A 567 33.16 18.36 -9.96
N SER A 568 34.33 17.75 -10.18
CA SER A 568 35.52 18.44 -10.69
C SER A 568 35.45 18.72 -12.20
N ASP A 569 36.37 19.55 -12.70
CA ASP A 569 36.54 19.82 -14.13
C ASP A 569 37.27 18.70 -14.89
N GLN A 570 37.55 17.57 -14.22
CA GLN A 570 38.31 16.45 -14.78
C GLN A 570 37.38 15.37 -15.36
N THR A 571 37.97 14.37 -16.00
CA THR A 571 37.30 13.16 -16.47
C THR A 571 38.15 11.95 -16.08
N PRO A 572 37.60 10.73 -16.01
CA PRO A 572 38.37 9.55 -15.65
C PRO A 572 39.57 9.36 -16.59
N SER A 573 40.78 9.44 -16.04
CA SER A 573 42.03 9.22 -16.80
C SER A 573 42.42 7.75 -16.90
N GLN A 574 41.76 6.90 -16.12
CA GLN A 574 41.92 5.45 -16.06
C GLN A 574 40.57 4.80 -15.72
N ASP A 575 40.46 3.50 -15.93
CA ASP A 575 39.30 2.72 -15.56
C ASP A 575 39.11 2.71 -14.04
N ILE A 576 37.88 3.00 -13.59
CA ILE A 576 37.45 2.93 -12.20
C ILE A 576 36.48 1.76 -12.10
N VAL A 577 36.94 0.65 -11.50
CA VAL A 577 36.11 -0.53 -11.25
C VAL A 577 35.28 -0.28 -9.98
N ILE A 578 33.97 -0.55 -10.03
CA ILE A 578 33.05 -0.47 -8.90
C ILE A 578 32.29 -1.80 -8.82
N ARG A 579 32.47 -2.53 -7.72
CA ARG A 579 31.85 -3.84 -7.49
C ARG A 579 31.24 -3.95 -6.10
N GLY A 580 30.09 -4.61 -6.04
CA GLY A 580 29.44 -5.04 -4.81
C GLY A 580 29.19 -3.90 -3.84
N ILE A 581 28.21 -3.05 -4.13
CA ILE A 581 27.83 -1.94 -3.27
C ILE A 581 26.88 -2.45 -2.18
N ARG A 582 27.21 -2.19 -0.91
CA ARG A 582 26.30 -2.43 0.22
C ARG A 582 26.00 -1.12 0.95
N LEU A 583 24.75 -0.98 1.38
CA LEU A 583 24.28 0.11 2.24
C LEU A 583 24.61 -0.19 3.69
N GLY A 584 25.21 0.77 4.38
CA GLY A 584 25.39 0.76 5.81
C GLY A 584 24.63 1.91 6.46
N VAL A 585 24.20 1.68 7.69
CA VAL A 585 23.57 2.68 8.54
C VAL A 585 24.25 2.66 9.90
N ASN A 586 24.53 3.83 10.46
CA ASN A 586 24.99 4.00 11.82
C ASN A 586 26.18 3.07 12.17
N GLY A 587 27.23 3.08 11.35
CA GLY A 587 28.45 2.31 11.60
C GLY A 587 28.41 0.81 11.33
N LYS A 588 27.30 0.25 10.80
CA LYS A 588 27.20 -1.17 10.40
C LYS A 588 26.60 -1.36 9.02
N GLU A 589 27.01 -2.42 8.34
CA GLU A 589 26.31 -2.86 7.13
C GLU A 589 24.94 -3.43 7.47
N LEU A 590 23.94 -3.13 6.66
CA LEU A 590 22.60 -3.68 6.84
C LEU A 590 22.54 -5.16 6.40
N PRO A 591 21.88 -6.04 7.16
CA PRO A 591 21.75 -7.46 6.78
C PRO A 591 20.78 -7.69 5.61
N THR A 592 19.86 -6.76 5.38
CA THR A 592 18.82 -6.79 4.35
C THR A 592 18.81 -5.48 3.56
N GLY A 593 18.04 -5.40 2.46
CA GLY A 593 17.99 -4.19 1.63
C GLY A 593 19.25 -3.97 0.78
N GLN A 594 19.96 -5.04 0.42
CA GLN A 594 21.25 -4.95 -0.28
C GLN A 594 21.13 -5.22 -1.79
N ALA A 595 20.18 -4.55 -2.46
CA ALA A 595 19.90 -4.74 -3.88
C ALA A 595 21.10 -4.45 -4.79
N PHE A 596 22.03 -3.59 -4.34
CA PHE A 596 23.19 -3.12 -5.11
C PHE A 596 24.43 -4.04 -4.98
N GLY A 597 24.31 -5.15 -4.24
CA GLY A 597 25.42 -6.09 -4.02
C GLY A 597 25.92 -6.79 -5.29
N ASN A 598 25.15 -6.74 -6.38
CA ASN A 598 25.51 -7.34 -7.68
C ASN A 598 26.07 -6.34 -8.70
N VAL A 599 26.25 -5.07 -8.31
CA VAL A 599 26.87 -4.07 -9.21
C VAL A 599 28.27 -4.55 -9.61
N ASP A 600 28.56 -4.54 -10.90
CA ASP A 600 29.89 -4.78 -11.50
C ASP A 600 30.04 -3.87 -12.71
N THR A 601 30.52 -2.65 -12.48
CA THR A 601 30.59 -1.58 -13.49
C THR A 601 32.01 -1.02 -13.58
N VAL A 602 32.43 -0.69 -14.79
CA VAL A 602 33.69 0.03 -15.05
C VAL A 602 33.37 1.42 -15.59
N VAL A 603 33.72 2.46 -14.82
CA VAL A 603 33.64 3.85 -15.23
C VAL A 603 34.93 4.25 -15.94
N ASN A 604 34.82 4.83 -17.13
CA ASN A 604 35.97 5.25 -17.95
C ASN A 604 35.61 6.50 -18.79
N ALA A 605 36.59 7.05 -19.51
CA ALA A 605 36.38 8.25 -20.34
C ALA A 605 35.34 8.07 -21.46
N GLY A 606 35.03 6.83 -21.86
CA GLY A 606 34.11 6.53 -22.96
C GLY A 606 32.64 6.50 -22.55
N ASN A 607 32.33 6.17 -21.29
CA ASN A 607 30.95 6.15 -20.77
C ASN A 607 30.62 7.28 -19.79
N TYR A 608 31.63 8.02 -19.31
CA TYR A 608 31.44 9.11 -18.36
C TYR A 608 30.87 10.38 -19.01
N ASN A 609 29.73 10.84 -18.51
CA ASN A 609 29.16 12.16 -18.79
C ASN A 609 29.31 13.06 -17.55
N ARG A 610 29.75 14.31 -17.70
CA ARG A 610 29.93 15.24 -16.59
C ARG A 610 28.61 15.77 -16.00
N GLU A 611 27.56 15.85 -16.82
CA GLU A 611 26.25 16.37 -16.40
C GLU A 611 25.42 15.29 -15.71
N THR A 612 25.48 14.04 -16.21
CA THR A 612 24.61 12.95 -15.74
C THR A 612 25.34 11.81 -15.04
N GLY A 613 26.68 11.81 -15.04
CA GLY A 613 27.48 10.73 -14.47
C GLY A 613 27.37 9.40 -15.23
N VAL A 614 27.61 8.29 -14.54
CA VAL A 614 27.45 6.92 -15.03
C VAL A 614 26.49 6.15 -14.12
N PRO A 615 25.31 5.74 -14.61
CA PRO A 615 24.38 4.90 -13.85
C PRO A 615 25.03 3.57 -13.44
N LEU A 616 24.77 3.13 -12.20
CA LEU A 616 25.32 1.89 -11.63
C LEU A 616 24.27 0.79 -11.49
N SER A 617 23.01 1.15 -11.22
CA SER A 617 21.87 0.22 -11.11
C SER A 617 20.55 0.96 -11.31
N GLU A 618 19.54 0.25 -11.79
CA GLU A 618 18.13 0.71 -11.86
C GLU A 618 17.29 0.16 -10.70
N LEU A 619 17.88 -0.68 -9.84
CA LEU A 619 17.18 -1.27 -8.70
C LEU A 619 16.95 -0.23 -7.59
N GLY A 620 15.92 -0.46 -6.78
CA GLY A 620 15.70 0.23 -5.52
C GLY A 620 15.96 -0.70 -4.33
N ALA A 621 16.29 -0.12 -3.18
CA ALA A 621 16.39 -0.81 -1.91
C ALA A 621 15.65 -0.03 -0.82
N VAL A 622 14.73 -0.71 -0.14
CA VAL A 622 14.14 -0.20 1.09
C VAL A 622 15.01 -0.63 2.26
N ILE A 623 15.48 0.33 3.05
CA ILE A 623 16.24 0.09 4.27
C ILE A 623 15.49 0.63 5.48
N SER A 624 15.65 -0.02 6.62
CA SER A 624 14.98 0.39 7.85
C SER A 624 15.56 1.70 8.40
N LEU A 625 14.68 2.58 8.85
CA LEU A 625 14.98 3.70 9.72
C LEU A 625 15.36 3.16 11.10
N GLU A 626 16.45 3.65 11.69
CA GLU A 626 16.94 3.19 13.00
C GLU A 626 16.79 4.26 14.09
N ARG A 627 17.38 5.43 13.87
CA ARG A 627 17.42 6.55 14.83
C ARG A 627 16.48 7.68 14.44
N GLY A 628 16.08 7.72 13.17
CA GLY A 628 15.25 8.76 12.60
C GLY A 628 16.01 9.64 11.60
N PRO A 629 15.29 10.33 10.69
CA PRO A 629 15.86 11.02 9.53
C PRO A 629 16.90 12.08 9.88
N ASP A 630 16.75 12.76 11.02
CA ASP A 630 17.69 13.82 11.44
C ASP A 630 19.00 13.26 12.03
N THR A 631 19.09 11.96 12.26
CA THR A 631 20.16 11.33 13.05
C THR A 631 20.75 10.06 12.43
N ASP A 632 20.04 9.43 11.50
CA ASP A 632 20.56 8.28 10.79
C ASP A 632 21.69 8.72 9.87
N GLU A 633 22.84 8.07 10.05
CA GLU A 633 24.04 8.24 9.24
C GLU A 633 24.15 7.06 8.27
N PHE A 634 24.29 7.33 6.99
CA PHE A 634 24.44 6.34 5.94
C PHE A 634 25.89 6.29 5.45
N PHE A 635 26.31 5.13 4.99
CA PHE A 635 27.56 4.97 4.24
C PHE A 635 27.44 3.82 3.23
N LEU A 636 28.35 3.79 2.25
CA LEU A 636 28.47 2.69 1.31
C LEU A 636 29.71 1.86 1.64
N SER A 637 29.65 0.56 1.40
CA SER A 637 30.83 -0.28 1.34
C SER A 637 30.93 -1.03 0.01
N PHE A 638 32.15 -1.39 -0.37
CA PHE A 638 32.46 -1.94 -1.69
C PHE A 638 33.24 -3.26 -1.60
N ASP A 639 32.91 -4.23 -2.46
CA ASP A 639 33.79 -5.38 -2.73
C ASP A 639 35.07 -4.90 -3.43
N GLN A 640 34.91 -3.96 -4.36
CA GLN A 640 36.02 -3.28 -5.01
C GLN A 640 35.62 -1.87 -5.44
N ILE A 641 36.49 -0.90 -5.17
CA ILE A 641 36.38 0.45 -5.74
C ILE A 641 37.77 0.97 -6.12
N GLY A 642 37.96 1.21 -7.42
CA GLY A 642 39.27 1.48 -8.00
C GLY A 642 40.26 0.34 -7.70
N VAL A 643 41.30 0.67 -6.94
CA VAL A 643 42.33 -0.29 -6.49
C VAL A 643 42.05 -0.91 -5.12
N SER A 644 41.05 -0.38 -4.39
CA SER A 644 40.68 -0.83 -3.05
C SER A 644 39.79 -2.07 -3.14
N GLN A 645 40.04 -3.08 -2.32
CA GLN A 645 39.30 -4.36 -2.36
C GLN A 645 38.97 -4.86 -0.95
N TYR A 646 37.79 -5.45 -0.82
CA TYR A 646 37.35 -6.21 0.34
C TYR A 646 36.86 -7.59 -0.11
N ALA A 647 37.45 -8.65 0.43
CA ALA A 647 37.03 -10.01 0.13
C ALA A 647 35.86 -10.39 1.04
N ARG A 648 34.62 -10.22 0.57
CA ARG A 648 33.45 -10.73 1.28
C ARG A 648 33.48 -12.24 1.33
N VAL A 649 33.26 -12.79 2.52
CA VAL A 649 33.06 -14.22 2.72
C VAL A 649 31.56 -14.48 2.54
N GLU A 650 31.19 -15.19 1.47
CA GLU A 650 29.80 -15.64 1.33
C GLU A 650 29.46 -16.58 2.50
N PRO A 651 28.30 -16.40 3.16
CA PRO A 651 27.86 -17.33 4.19
C PRO A 651 27.68 -18.71 3.56
N ASP A 652 28.14 -19.75 4.26
CA ASP A 652 27.90 -21.12 3.83
C ASP A 652 26.40 -21.33 3.57
N PRO A 653 26.01 -21.91 2.42
CA PRO A 653 24.60 -22.17 2.15
C PRO A 653 24.03 -23.00 3.30
N PRO A 654 22.80 -22.68 3.76
CA PRO A 654 22.18 -23.44 4.84
C PRO A 654 22.18 -24.91 4.47
N ALA A 655 22.56 -25.76 5.43
CA ALA A 655 22.54 -27.20 5.23
C ALA A 655 21.17 -27.61 4.69
N ALA A 656 21.16 -28.39 3.60
CA ALA A 656 19.92 -28.91 3.04
C ALA A 656 19.10 -29.54 4.18
N SER A 657 17.82 -29.19 4.26
CA SER A 657 16.91 -29.79 5.23
C SER A 657 16.96 -31.31 5.09
N ALA A 658 17.00 -32.00 6.23
CA ALA A 658 16.85 -33.44 6.22
C ALA A 658 15.53 -33.78 5.48
N PRO A 659 15.52 -34.80 4.61
CA PRO A 659 14.29 -35.24 3.97
C PRO A 659 13.22 -35.42 5.04
N ALA A 660 12.05 -34.81 4.86
CA ALA A 660 10.95 -35.03 5.78
C ALA A 660 10.61 -36.53 5.77
N ASP A 661 10.52 -37.13 6.95
CA ASP A 661 9.94 -38.46 7.07
C ASP A 661 8.52 -38.40 6.50
N SER A 662 8.22 -39.27 5.53
CA SER A 662 6.86 -39.39 5.02
C SER A 662 5.93 -39.75 6.19
N PRO A 663 4.68 -39.23 6.22
CA PRO A 663 3.72 -39.65 7.24
C PRO A 663 3.61 -41.18 7.26
N ALA A 664 3.49 -41.74 8.46
CA ALA A 664 3.42 -43.19 8.63
C ALA A 664 2.26 -43.75 7.78
N SER A 665 2.59 -44.60 6.80
CA SER A 665 1.60 -45.35 6.03
C SER A 665 0.90 -46.36 6.95
N ALA A 666 -0.42 -46.48 6.82
CA ALA A 666 -1.19 -47.44 7.60
C ALA A 666 -0.77 -48.87 7.24
N LYS A 667 -0.49 -49.70 8.24
CA LYS A 667 -0.14 -51.12 8.05
C LYS A 667 -1.32 -51.94 7.49
N ILE A 668 -2.54 -51.43 7.64
CA ILE A 668 -3.79 -51.99 7.10
C ILE A 668 -4.52 -50.80 6.47
N ALA A 669 -4.80 -50.89 5.18
CA ALA A 669 -5.31 -49.82 4.35
C ALA A 669 -6.58 -50.26 3.60
N LEU A 670 -7.29 -49.30 3.01
CA LEU A 670 -8.34 -49.55 2.04
C LEU A 670 -7.82 -49.39 0.63
N ARG A 671 -8.37 -50.16 -0.31
CA ARG A 671 -8.17 -49.88 -1.72
C ARG A 671 -8.87 -48.57 -2.11
N ASN A 672 -8.17 -47.71 -2.84
CA ASN A 672 -8.77 -46.52 -3.43
C ASN A 672 -9.64 -46.89 -4.66
N PHE A 673 -10.35 -45.91 -5.22
CA PHE A 673 -11.26 -46.12 -6.34
C PHE A 673 -10.61 -46.82 -7.56
N GLU A 674 -9.36 -46.50 -7.91
CA GLU A 674 -8.67 -47.13 -9.04
C GLU A 674 -8.37 -48.61 -8.76
N GLU A 675 -7.88 -48.87 -7.54
CA GLU A 675 -7.53 -50.20 -7.08
C GLU A 675 -8.76 -51.10 -6.94
N ILE A 676 -9.89 -50.57 -6.48
CA ILE A 676 -11.18 -51.28 -6.41
C ILE A 676 -11.63 -51.68 -7.82
N GLY A 677 -11.65 -50.74 -8.76
CA GLY A 677 -12.07 -51.01 -10.14
C GLY A 677 -11.17 -52.05 -10.82
N ALA A 678 -9.86 -51.95 -10.64
CA ALA A 678 -8.89 -52.90 -11.18
C ALA A 678 -9.02 -54.29 -10.52
N SER A 679 -9.22 -54.34 -9.20
CA SER A 679 -9.34 -55.59 -8.45
C SER A 679 -10.60 -56.36 -8.83
N ILE A 680 -11.75 -55.69 -8.88
CA ILE A 680 -13.02 -56.33 -9.28
C ILE A 680 -12.92 -56.84 -10.73
N ALA A 681 -12.32 -56.07 -11.64
CA ALA A 681 -12.13 -56.49 -13.02
C ALA A 681 -11.23 -57.73 -13.12
N ARG A 682 -10.14 -57.77 -12.35
CA ARG A 682 -9.23 -58.92 -12.31
C ARG A 682 -9.88 -60.15 -11.71
N VAL A 683 -10.58 -60.00 -10.59
CA VAL A 683 -11.22 -61.10 -9.86
C VAL A 683 -12.32 -61.72 -10.70
N THR A 684 -13.16 -60.92 -11.35
CA THR A 684 -14.28 -61.41 -12.17
C THR A 684 -13.87 -61.79 -13.59
N THR A 685 -12.64 -61.46 -14.01
CA THR A 685 -12.15 -61.54 -15.41
C THR A 685 -12.93 -60.69 -16.42
N VAL A 686 -13.82 -59.81 -15.95
CA VAL A 686 -14.60 -58.90 -16.79
C VAL A 686 -13.87 -57.56 -16.87
N PRO A 687 -13.62 -56.98 -18.06
CA PRO A 687 -12.88 -55.73 -18.17
C PRO A 687 -13.68 -54.52 -17.67
N LEU A 688 -12.99 -53.53 -17.10
CA LEU A 688 -13.54 -52.21 -16.76
C LEU A 688 -13.71 -51.35 -18.02
N SER A 689 -14.69 -51.71 -18.85
CA SER A 689 -15.01 -51.06 -20.12
C SER A 689 -16.52 -51.12 -20.41
N GLY A 690 -17.01 -50.30 -21.34
CA GLY A 690 -18.42 -50.27 -21.72
C GLY A 690 -19.34 -49.98 -20.52
N ALA A 691 -20.40 -50.78 -20.34
CA ALA A 691 -21.37 -50.59 -19.26
C ALA A 691 -20.75 -50.60 -17.85
N ASN A 692 -19.66 -51.35 -17.62
CA ASN A 692 -18.94 -51.32 -16.34
C ASN A 692 -18.16 -50.01 -16.12
N ARG A 693 -17.68 -49.37 -17.20
CA ARG A 693 -17.05 -48.05 -17.10
C ARG A 693 -18.09 -46.99 -16.74
N GLU A 694 -19.23 -47.00 -17.41
CA GLU A 694 -20.34 -46.09 -17.11
C GLU A 694 -20.82 -46.25 -15.66
N LEU A 695 -20.94 -47.49 -15.18
CA LEU A 695 -21.28 -47.77 -13.78
C LEU A 695 -20.20 -47.25 -12.82
N PHE A 696 -18.92 -47.48 -13.12
CA PHE A 696 -17.81 -46.98 -12.32
C PHE A 696 -17.78 -45.46 -12.23
N GLU A 697 -17.99 -44.76 -13.34
CA GLU A 697 -18.10 -43.30 -13.38
C GLU A 697 -19.30 -42.81 -12.55
N SER A 698 -20.44 -43.52 -12.60
CA SER A 698 -21.64 -43.14 -11.85
C SER A 698 -21.49 -43.27 -10.33
N VAL A 699 -20.68 -44.23 -9.85
CA VAL A 699 -20.43 -44.44 -8.42
C VAL A 699 -19.07 -43.93 -7.97
N TYR A 700 -18.31 -43.27 -8.83
CA TYR A 700 -16.92 -42.85 -8.57
C TYR A 700 -16.79 -42.01 -7.30
N GLN A 701 -17.68 -41.02 -7.13
CA GLN A 701 -17.73 -40.16 -5.94
C GLN A 701 -18.18 -40.89 -4.67
N GLN A 702 -18.69 -42.12 -4.82
CA GLN A 702 -19.08 -42.99 -3.72
C GLN A 702 -17.98 -44.00 -3.39
N LEU A 703 -16.76 -43.89 -3.93
CA LEU A 703 -15.64 -44.79 -3.62
C LEU A 703 -14.53 -44.08 -2.82
N PRO A 704 -13.72 -44.80 -2.04
CA PRO A 704 -12.60 -44.21 -1.29
C PRO A 704 -11.60 -43.50 -2.20
N ALA A 705 -11.29 -42.23 -1.89
CA ALA A 705 -10.31 -41.43 -2.62
C ALA A 705 -8.85 -41.70 -2.20
N ASP A 706 -8.67 -42.16 -0.97
CA ASP A 706 -7.38 -42.51 -0.39
C ASP A 706 -7.48 -43.85 0.34
N GLU A 707 -6.34 -44.34 0.79
CA GLU A 707 -6.20 -45.65 1.42
C GLU A 707 -6.50 -45.65 2.93
N ASN A 708 -6.96 -44.52 3.49
CA ASN A 708 -7.18 -44.38 4.93
C ASN A 708 -8.46 -45.10 5.37
N ALA A 709 -8.31 -46.14 6.20
CA ALA A 709 -9.41 -46.89 6.77
C ALA A 709 -10.34 -46.04 7.68
N GLU A 710 -9.82 -44.99 8.32
CA GLU A 710 -10.62 -44.08 9.15
C GLU A 710 -11.61 -43.23 8.33
N GLY A 711 -11.35 -43.07 7.03
CA GLY A 711 -12.19 -42.35 6.08
C GLY A 711 -13.31 -43.20 5.45
N PHE A 712 -13.54 -44.43 5.92
CA PHE A 712 -14.56 -45.30 5.32
C PHE A 712 -15.99 -44.89 5.67
N LEU A 713 -16.79 -44.58 4.65
CA LEU A 713 -18.17 -44.14 4.80
C LEU A 713 -19.17 -45.18 4.28
N ALA A 714 -20.42 -45.09 4.72
CA ALA A 714 -21.51 -45.95 4.22
C ALA A 714 -21.75 -45.82 2.70
N ALA A 715 -21.40 -44.66 2.12
CA ALA A 715 -21.41 -44.44 0.67
C ALA A 715 -20.43 -45.40 -0.04
N HIS A 716 -19.25 -45.65 0.54
CA HIS A 716 -18.24 -46.58 0.01
C HIS A 716 -18.77 -48.01 -0.08
N GLN A 717 -19.47 -48.50 0.94
CA GLN A 717 -20.14 -49.81 0.86
C GLN A 717 -21.15 -49.87 -0.28
N SER A 718 -21.93 -48.82 -0.48
CA SER A 718 -22.96 -48.77 -1.51
C SER A 718 -22.35 -48.72 -2.92
N GLY A 719 -21.29 -47.93 -3.12
CA GLY A 719 -20.59 -47.84 -4.40
C GLY A 719 -19.89 -49.15 -4.78
N VAL A 720 -19.19 -49.77 -3.81
CA VAL A 720 -18.51 -51.05 -4.02
C VAL A 720 -19.50 -52.17 -4.34
N MET A 721 -20.64 -52.23 -3.64
CA MET A 721 -21.65 -53.26 -3.89
C MET A 721 -22.27 -53.11 -5.28
N GLN A 722 -22.55 -51.89 -5.71
CA GLN A 722 -23.06 -51.62 -7.06
C GLN A 722 -22.07 -52.09 -8.13
N LEU A 723 -20.78 -51.80 -7.96
CA LEU A 723 -19.73 -52.30 -8.86
C LEU A 723 -19.66 -53.83 -8.87
N ALA A 724 -19.63 -54.45 -7.70
CA ALA A 724 -19.57 -55.91 -7.58
C ALA A 724 -20.76 -56.57 -8.30
N ILE A 725 -21.98 -56.06 -8.11
CA ILE A 725 -23.18 -56.54 -8.81
C ILE A 725 -23.04 -56.36 -10.33
N GLY A 726 -22.60 -55.19 -10.80
CA GLY A 726 -22.46 -54.92 -12.25
C GLY A 726 -21.51 -55.89 -12.94
N PHE A 727 -20.31 -56.07 -12.37
CA PHE A 727 -19.30 -56.99 -12.91
C PHE A 727 -19.75 -58.44 -12.84
N CYS A 728 -20.30 -58.87 -11.69
CA CYS A 728 -20.81 -60.23 -11.53
C CYS A 728 -21.99 -60.53 -12.45
N ASN A 729 -22.86 -59.54 -12.71
CA ASN A 729 -23.97 -59.71 -13.63
C ASN A 729 -23.49 -59.97 -15.06
N ILE A 730 -22.44 -59.26 -15.52
CA ILE A 730 -21.84 -59.50 -16.84
C ILE A 730 -21.16 -60.87 -16.87
N LEU A 731 -20.38 -61.21 -15.84
CA LEU A 731 -19.73 -62.52 -15.72
C LEU A 731 -20.74 -63.67 -15.85
N VAL A 732 -21.88 -63.55 -15.16
CA VAL A 732 -22.89 -64.62 -15.10
C VAL A 732 -23.83 -64.63 -16.32
N SER A 733 -24.10 -63.47 -16.93
CA SER A 733 -24.98 -63.39 -18.09
C SER A 733 -24.30 -63.85 -19.38
N ASP A 734 -22.98 -63.72 -19.47
CA ASP A 734 -22.21 -64.22 -20.62
C ASP A 734 -21.95 -65.73 -20.49
N THR A 735 -22.49 -66.51 -21.41
CA THR A 735 -22.39 -67.98 -21.38
C THR A 735 -20.96 -68.50 -21.53
N GLY A 736 -20.08 -67.75 -22.21
CA GLY A 736 -18.67 -68.12 -22.38
C GLY A 736 -17.87 -67.79 -21.12
N LEU A 737 -18.03 -66.59 -20.57
CA LEU A 737 -17.34 -66.16 -19.36
C LEU A 737 -17.74 -67.02 -18.15
N ARG A 738 -19.04 -67.25 -17.92
CA ARG A 738 -19.49 -68.06 -16.77
C ARG A 738 -19.05 -69.52 -16.85
N ALA A 739 -19.01 -70.11 -18.04
CA ALA A 739 -18.56 -71.49 -18.23
C ALA A 739 -17.04 -71.61 -18.03
N ALA A 740 -16.28 -70.57 -18.41
CA ALA A 740 -14.84 -70.51 -18.16
C ALA A 740 -14.52 -70.28 -16.67
N TYR A 741 -15.33 -69.47 -15.98
CA TYR A 741 -15.07 -69.08 -14.59
C TYR A 741 -15.61 -70.11 -13.57
N PHE A 742 -16.74 -70.76 -13.85
CA PHE A 742 -17.36 -71.78 -13.01
C PHE A 742 -17.48 -73.12 -13.75
N PRO A 743 -16.35 -73.79 -14.09
CA PRO A 743 -16.36 -74.98 -14.94
C PRO A 743 -17.06 -76.18 -14.30
N ASP A 744 -17.08 -76.25 -12.98
CA ASP A 744 -17.64 -77.36 -12.20
C ASP A 744 -19.09 -77.11 -11.72
N PHE A 745 -19.73 -76.02 -12.16
CA PHE A 745 -21.10 -75.68 -11.80
C PHE A 745 -22.05 -75.77 -13.02
N SER A 746 -23.19 -76.45 -12.86
CA SER A 746 -24.22 -76.55 -13.90
C SER A 746 -25.29 -75.48 -13.75
N PHE A 747 -25.28 -74.49 -14.65
CA PHE A 747 -26.29 -73.42 -14.71
C PHE A 747 -27.71 -73.91 -15.09
N SER A 748 -27.86 -75.16 -15.50
CA SER A 748 -29.16 -75.79 -15.75
C SER A 748 -29.80 -76.39 -14.48
N GLY A 749 -29.03 -76.50 -13.39
CA GLY A 749 -29.49 -77.01 -12.09
C GLY A 749 -29.84 -75.91 -11.09
N ALA A 750 -30.33 -76.32 -9.91
CA ALA A 750 -30.54 -75.43 -8.78
C ALA A 750 -29.22 -75.15 -8.04
N VAL A 751 -29.08 -73.97 -7.42
CA VAL A 751 -28.01 -73.70 -6.44
C VAL A 751 -28.45 -74.25 -5.09
N ASP A 752 -27.68 -75.17 -4.52
CA ASP A 752 -27.93 -75.81 -3.22
C ASP A 752 -26.62 -75.97 -2.42
N SER A 753 -26.71 -76.48 -1.19
CA SER A 753 -25.54 -76.66 -0.32
C SER A 753 -24.48 -77.61 -0.87
N ASP A 754 -24.88 -78.53 -1.75
CA ASP A 754 -23.99 -79.60 -2.24
C ASP A 754 -23.13 -79.11 -3.43
N ASN A 755 -23.59 -78.09 -4.16
CA ASN A 755 -22.89 -77.53 -5.32
C ASN A 755 -22.37 -76.09 -5.13
N LEU A 756 -22.64 -75.46 -3.97
CA LEU A 756 -22.23 -74.09 -3.68
C LEU A 756 -20.71 -73.88 -3.70
N ASP A 757 -19.93 -74.90 -3.34
CA ASP A 757 -18.47 -74.83 -3.36
C ASP A 757 -17.89 -74.60 -4.75
N SER A 758 -18.54 -75.15 -5.79
CA SER A 758 -18.17 -74.93 -7.18
C SER A 758 -18.35 -73.47 -7.63
N LEU A 759 -19.06 -72.65 -6.83
CA LEU A 759 -19.23 -71.22 -7.03
C LEU A 759 -18.31 -70.39 -6.12
N ILE A 760 -18.23 -70.74 -4.84
CA ILE A 760 -17.49 -69.95 -3.84
C ILE A 760 -15.97 -70.08 -4.02
N LEU A 761 -15.45 -71.30 -4.23
CA LEU A 761 -14.01 -71.54 -4.23
C LEU A 761 -13.27 -70.82 -5.38
N PRO A 762 -13.78 -70.78 -6.62
CA PRO A 762 -13.14 -70.00 -7.70
C PRO A 762 -13.03 -68.50 -7.38
N LEU A 763 -14.06 -67.92 -6.74
CA LEU A 763 -14.08 -66.51 -6.36
C LEU A 763 -13.07 -66.19 -5.25
N LEU A 764 -13.04 -67.03 -4.20
CA LEU A 764 -12.06 -66.88 -3.12
C LEU A 764 -10.64 -67.11 -3.62
N THR A 765 -10.43 -68.08 -4.50
CA THR A 765 -9.12 -68.33 -5.12
C THR A 765 -8.65 -67.12 -5.92
N SER A 766 -9.56 -66.49 -6.68
CA SER A 766 -9.25 -65.28 -7.45
C SER A 766 -8.92 -64.06 -6.58
N LEU A 767 -9.44 -64.02 -5.34
CA LEU A 767 -9.10 -63.03 -4.32
C LEU A 767 -7.86 -63.40 -3.49
N ALA A 768 -7.21 -64.54 -3.77
CA ALA A 768 -6.17 -65.13 -2.93
C ALA A 768 -6.62 -65.31 -1.46
N ALA A 769 -7.89 -65.66 -1.29
CA ALA A 769 -8.58 -65.85 -0.02
C ALA A 769 -9.05 -67.29 0.23
N ASN A 770 -8.51 -68.24 -0.52
CA ASN A 770 -8.68 -69.67 -0.29
C ASN A 770 -7.61 -70.21 0.66
N GLU A 771 -7.87 -71.36 1.28
CA GLU A 771 -6.85 -72.07 2.05
C GLU A 771 -5.66 -72.45 1.14
N VAL A 772 -4.45 -72.28 1.68
CA VAL A 772 -3.21 -72.61 0.97
C VAL A 772 -2.68 -73.95 1.44
N THR A 773 -2.09 -74.72 0.52
CA THR A 773 -1.46 -75.99 0.89
C THR A 773 -0.07 -75.71 1.47
N GLN A 774 0.09 -75.95 2.76
CA GLN A 774 1.38 -75.92 3.45
C GLN A 774 1.73 -77.32 3.95
N ASN A 775 2.84 -77.89 3.48
CA ASN A 775 3.32 -79.23 3.84
C ASN A 775 2.28 -80.36 3.65
N GLY A 776 1.43 -80.24 2.63
CA GLY A 776 0.39 -81.24 2.31
C GLY A 776 -0.91 -81.09 3.11
N SER A 777 -1.02 -80.08 3.98
CA SER A 777 -2.24 -79.74 4.72
C SER A 777 -2.81 -78.41 4.21
N SER A 778 -4.14 -78.30 4.18
CA SER A 778 -4.84 -77.05 3.91
C SER A 778 -4.76 -76.16 5.14
N VAL A 779 -4.25 -74.93 4.99
CA VAL A 779 -4.06 -73.98 6.10
C VAL A 779 -4.68 -72.63 5.71
N PRO A 780 -5.53 -72.01 6.55
CA PRO A 780 -6.07 -70.68 6.31
C PRO A 780 -5.00 -69.60 6.51
N LEU A 781 -5.15 -68.47 5.83
CA LEU A 781 -4.31 -67.29 6.06
C LEU A 781 -4.79 -66.54 7.31
N SER A 782 -3.90 -66.28 8.26
CA SER A 782 -4.25 -65.70 9.58
C SER A 782 -4.81 -64.26 9.53
N THR A 783 -4.74 -63.60 8.37
CA THR A 783 -5.17 -62.22 8.16
C THR A 783 -6.41 -62.12 7.26
N GLN A 784 -7.07 -63.24 6.96
CA GLN A 784 -8.26 -63.30 6.12
C GLN A 784 -9.40 -64.05 6.83
N PRO A 785 -10.67 -63.89 6.37
CA PRO A 785 -11.78 -64.67 6.91
C PRO A 785 -11.62 -66.17 6.66
N GLU A 786 -12.06 -66.98 7.63
CA GLU A 786 -12.08 -68.43 7.50
C GLU A 786 -13.04 -68.85 6.37
N VAL A 787 -12.56 -69.71 5.46
CA VAL A 787 -13.33 -70.14 4.29
C VAL A 787 -14.62 -70.85 4.68
N SER A 788 -14.61 -71.61 5.80
CA SER A 788 -15.81 -72.24 6.35
C SER A 788 -16.89 -71.25 6.73
N ASP A 789 -16.50 -70.09 7.26
CA ASP A 789 -17.43 -69.08 7.78
C ASP A 789 -18.05 -68.30 6.61
N VAL A 790 -17.24 -67.95 5.60
CA VAL A 790 -17.74 -67.37 4.35
C VAL A 790 -18.74 -68.31 3.68
N ARG A 791 -18.41 -69.61 3.61
CA ARG A 791 -19.31 -70.63 3.04
C ARG A 791 -20.62 -70.74 3.83
N GLN A 792 -20.55 -70.79 5.16
CA GLN A 792 -21.73 -70.86 6.01
C GLN A 792 -22.61 -69.61 5.86
N GLN A 793 -22.01 -68.43 5.79
CA GLN A 793 -22.73 -67.18 5.66
C GLN A 793 -23.44 -67.08 4.30
N ILE A 794 -22.74 -67.42 3.21
CA ILE A 794 -23.35 -67.42 1.87
C ILE A 794 -24.45 -68.49 1.79
N ASN A 795 -24.22 -69.69 2.31
CA ASN A 795 -25.24 -70.74 2.36
C ASN A 795 -26.49 -70.28 3.13
N THR A 796 -26.33 -69.51 4.20
CA THR A 796 -27.46 -68.93 4.94
C THR A 796 -28.21 -67.91 4.09
N LEU A 797 -27.50 -67.04 3.37
CA LEU A 797 -28.10 -65.99 2.53
C LEU A 797 -28.86 -66.56 1.33
N ILE A 798 -28.35 -67.58 0.65
CA ILE A 798 -29.04 -68.17 -0.53
C ILE A 798 -30.31 -68.93 -0.15
N ASN A 799 -30.39 -69.41 1.10
CA ASN A 799 -31.51 -70.20 1.63
C ASN A 799 -32.59 -69.33 2.29
N THR A 800 -32.45 -68.00 2.28
CA THR A 800 -33.53 -67.09 2.67
C THR A 800 -34.75 -67.27 1.77
N SER A 801 -35.96 -67.01 2.28
CA SER A 801 -37.20 -67.22 1.52
C SER A 801 -37.25 -66.41 0.22
N GLU A 802 -36.60 -65.24 0.19
CA GLU A 802 -36.52 -64.37 -0.99
C GLU A 802 -35.55 -64.91 -2.04
N MET A 803 -34.36 -65.37 -1.63
CA MET A 803 -33.38 -65.93 -2.57
C MET A 803 -33.72 -67.34 -3.01
N ALA A 804 -34.36 -68.16 -2.17
CA ALA A 804 -34.72 -69.54 -2.51
C ALA A 804 -35.56 -69.63 -3.81
N ALA A 805 -36.42 -68.63 -4.07
CA ALA A 805 -37.27 -68.54 -5.26
C ALA A 805 -36.60 -67.87 -6.47
N ALA A 806 -35.40 -67.30 -6.33
CA ALA A 806 -34.69 -66.62 -7.41
C ALA A 806 -34.15 -67.61 -8.47
N PRO A 807 -34.05 -67.20 -9.75
CA PRO A 807 -33.45 -68.02 -10.80
C PRO A 807 -31.96 -68.27 -10.52
N THR A 808 -31.43 -69.38 -11.06
CA THR A 808 -30.03 -69.82 -10.86
C THR A 808 -29.03 -68.70 -11.15
N GLU A 809 -29.19 -67.97 -12.26
CA GLU A 809 -28.30 -66.87 -12.62
C GLU A 809 -28.31 -65.74 -11.59
N ALA A 810 -29.47 -65.35 -11.06
CA ALA A 810 -29.56 -64.33 -10.01
C ALA A 810 -28.88 -64.78 -8.72
N LYS A 811 -29.02 -66.07 -8.35
CA LYS A 811 -28.33 -66.65 -7.19
C LYS A 811 -26.81 -66.63 -7.36
N VAL A 812 -26.30 -67.01 -8.54
CA VAL A 812 -24.87 -67.00 -8.82
C VAL A 812 -24.33 -65.56 -8.84
N THR A 813 -25.06 -64.61 -9.43
CA THR A 813 -24.70 -63.18 -9.39
C THR A 813 -24.64 -62.66 -7.96
N ALA A 814 -25.60 -63.03 -7.10
CA ALA A 814 -25.59 -62.64 -5.70
C ALA A 814 -24.39 -63.23 -4.93
N VAL A 815 -24.09 -64.52 -5.12
CA VAL A 815 -22.91 -65.17 -4.53
C VAL A 815 -21.62 -64.47 -4.97
N CYS A 816 -21.49 -64.20 -6.27
CA CYS A 816 -20.35 -63.46 -6.82
C CYS A 816 -20.22 -62.07 -6.21
N ALA A 817 -21.31 -61.28 -6.21
CA ALA A 817 -21.28 -59.90 -5.72
C ALA A 817 -20.98 -59.83 -4.22
N SER A 818 -21.51 -60.77 -3.41
CA SER A 818 -21.24 -60.83 -1.98
C SER A 818 -19.77 -61.14 -1.65
N ILE A 819 -19.09 -61.95 -2.47
CA ILE A 819 -17.66 -62.24 -2.26
C ILE A 819 -16.80 -61.10 -2.80
N VAL A 820 -17.08 -60.63 -4.01
CA VAL A 820 -16.28 -59.61 -4.70
C VAL A 820 -16.42 -58.24 -4.05
N GLY A 821 -17.60 -57.89 -3.52
CA GLY A 821 -17.84 -56.64 -2.79
C GLY A 821 -17.48 -56.69 -1.30
N SER A 822 -16.83 -57.76 -0.82
CA SER A 822 -16.54 -57.95 0.60
C SER A 822 -15.30 -57.21 1.07
N ALA A 823 -15.10 -57.17 2.40
CA ALA A 823 -13.89 -56.63 3.02
C ALA A 823 -12.60 -57.34 2.55
N VAL A 824 -12.68 -58.59 2.10
CA VAL A 824 -11.54 -59.34 1.52
C VAL A 824 -11.00 -58.67 0.26
N MET A 825 -11.88 -58.02 -0.51
CA MET A 825 -11.50 -57.24 -1.67
C MET A 825 -11.13 -55.80 -1.29
N LEU A 826 -11.66 -55.24 -0.21
CA LEU A 826 -11.45 -53.82 0.10
C LEU A 826 -10.20 -53.52 0.93
N ILE A 827 -9.79 -54.44 1.80
CA ILE A 827 -8.70 -54.20 2.76
C ILE A 827 -7.38 -54.72 2.18
N GLN A 828 -6.30 -53.95 2.32
CA GLN A 828 -4.94 -54.32 1.89
C GLN A 828 -3.87 -54.12 2.97
#